data_AF-J5JDE3-F1
#
_entry.id   AF-J5JDE3-F1
#
_cell.length_a   1.000
_cell.length_b   1.000
_cell.length_c   1.000
_cell.angle_alpha   90.00
_cell.angle_beta   90.00
_cell.angle_gamma   90.00
#
_symmetry.space_group_name_H-M   'P 1'
#
loop_
_entity.id
_entity.type
_entity.pdbx_description
1 polymer ?
#
loop_
_entity_poly.entity_id
_entity_poly.type
_entity_poly.pdbx_seq_one_letter_code
_entity_poly.pdbx_strand_id
1 'polypeptide(L)'
;MVQPSLGAIVSSALLGSIGGFDSASAPDVAGPAPVVNLTGIGQYQGIRLFESISGSKLPHSVDAWLGIDYALQPAGDRRFKPVEQPPEQFDGMRDAASFGPICTQDKTYEYKDQQSESCLNFNVYRPAGIPMTQRLPTLVWIHGGAFSLYSGRTMDGGSFVASSEQPVMVVTFNYRLNSLGFLPSSLFERLGLLNLGLRDQHFFLQFLQTHLHSFGGDPDQITLGGLSAGSHSAAFEYFHNYGQDEDAPLFARVLLQSGAITARAFPDITYPRYESDFERLMHHIGCSIDESDEAQIRCLRDAPIDEIEQISSKIYAEAESNLNWPWQPVVGGPRLERPGSQGYRDGTFHQVPIISTHTTDEGKYYTPGHLETNDDFIRFWQNLSPNLNVTDLAILNELYPDPVAHPDSAWAQSPNSTQYNRVSGSWSDMAYICPSRATASTTSNKGVATWRLRFNTPGHPLEAHGWRGIPHASDAAYIWNEPTVPFPEVARMYHAYMASFVAAGDPNKFRLDGSPEWPQYKASDRLNGGCCPEQLAKMAMKIPVSEVRKHSSSDSCWIVVDGHVYDMTSFAPTHPGGAQIIYRYAGKDATDQYNAVHAPSLISKTLDSDHHVGRLDETSAPKDWTSSKSKGPAESAGARYPLSSIINLYDFEASAKSSFSPKSWAYVKSASNDCITRDANIEMLKRIWFRPAVMRNVASVNTGTSLFGCNLDIPVYISAVGTVRAAHPQGELAFARGAASSGIVHCISTSASYPREEILDATPKHAWFQLYVDKDRRKTEQLLQLLQKSGKIKALFVTVDLAVVSKREEDERANQGPIDGLGVPDNKGAGLARQSAAFIDPELSWADIPWIRKFSNLPIIVKGIQRWEDAQMVIQHGCNGIVVSNHGGRAADTAQPAIITLLELHKNLPEAFDKLTILIDGGFRRGSDVVKAICLGASAVGLGRSFMYSVNYGEAGVVHATSLLREEIATAMRLCGMTNLMADASPRFLNTKLVDGYVADREHEYLREPKRVISKMRLSRYARDE
;
A
#
# COMPACT_ATOMS: atom_id res chain seq x y z
N MET A 1 -21.22 30.58 -4.41
CA MET A 1 -20.33 31.63 -4.94
C MET A 1 -19.63 31.03 -6.13
N VAL A 2 -19.89 31.55 -7.34
CA VAL A 2 -19.36 31.02 -8.60
C VAL A 2 -17.84 31.26 -8.61
N GLN A 3 -17.05 30.19 -8.57
CA GLN A 3 -15.59 30.27 -8.74
C GLN A 3 -15.28 30.69 -10.20
N PRO A 4 -14.24 31.49 -10.46
CA PRO A 4 -13.87 31.87 -11.82
C PRO A 4 -13.45 30.62 -12.62
N SER A 5 -13.75 30.61 -13.92
CA SER A 5 -13.40 29.53 -14.84
C SER A 5 -11.88 29.30 -14.93
N LEU A 6 -11.52 28.06 -15.27
CA LEU A 6 -10.16 27.50 -15.35
C LEU A 6 -9.13 28.37 -16.13
N GLY A 7 -9.60 29.23 -17.03
CA GLY A 7 -8.74 30.15 -17.80
C GLY A 7 -8.06 31.24 -16.95
N ALA A 8 -8.63 31.65 -15.82
CA ALA A 8 -8.12 32.82 -15.07
C ALA A 8 -6.92 32.53 -14.14
N ILE A 9 -6.72 31.27 -13.72
CA ILE A 9 -5.73 30.94 -12.67
C ILE A 9 -4.44 30.32 -13.23
N VAL A 10 -4.48 29.67 -14.41
CA VAL A 10 -3.22 29.30 -15.09
C VAL A 10 -2.55 30.54 -15.71
N SER A 11 -3.34 31.54 -16.15
CA SER A 11 -2.79 32.86 -16.46
C SER A 11 -2.18 33.54 -15.23
N SER A 12 -2.59 33.25 -13.98
CA SER A 12 -2.02 33.92 -12.81
C SER A 12 -0.67 33.39 -12.34
N ALA A 13 -0.21 32.23 -12.84
CA ALA A 13 1.19 31.82 -12.74
C ALA A 13 2.07 32.45 -13.85
N LEU A 14 1.45 33.06 -14.85
CA LEU A 14 2.08 33.85 -15.93
C LEU A 14 1.93 35.38 -15.73
N LEU A 15 1.16 35.82 -14.73
CA LEU A 15 0.89 37.25 -14.48
C LEU A 15 1.83 37.83 -13.43
N GLY A 16 3.05 38.13 -13.85
CA GLY A 16 3.88 39.19 -13.30
C GLY A 16 3.92 40.38 -14.27
N SER A 17 3.10 41.40 -14.01
CA SER A 17 3.18 42.77 -14.57
C SER A 17 3.11 42.96 -16.09
N ILE A 18 1.90 43.17 -16.62
CA ILE A 18 1.70 44.04 -17.80
C ILE A 18 1.16 45.38 -17.27
N GLY A 19 2.03 46.38 -17.20
CA GLY A 19 1.65 47.72 -16.78
C GLY A 19 2.70 48.76 -17.13
N GLY A 20 2.40 49.57 -18.15
CA GLY A 20 2.97 50.91 -18.35
C GLY A 20 4.41 50.98 -18.84
N PHE A 21 4.59 51.08 -20.16
CA PHE A 21 5.83 51.62 -20.74
C PHE A 21 5.90 53.12 -20.46
N ASP A 22 6.93 53.55 -19.74
CA ASP A 22 7.53 54.87 -19.93
C ASP A 22 9.03 54.69 -20.21
N SER A 23 9.50 55.50 -21.15
CA SER A 23 10.71 55.37 -21.96
C SER A 23 12.05 55.21 -21.20
N ALA A 24 12.94 54.34 -21.71
CA ALA A 24 14.21 54.75 -22.35
C ALA A 24 15.28 53.63 -22.35
N SER A 25 15.43 52.93 -23.48
CA SER A 25 16.71 52.56 -24.11
C SER A 25 16.39 51.84 -25.43
N ALA A 26 17.17 52.11 -26.49
CA ALA A 26 16.87 51.64 -27.85
C ALA A 26 16.91 50.08 -27.93
N PRO A 27 15.95 49.43 -28.60
CA PRO A 27 15.93 47.96 -28.72
C PRO A 27 17.01 47.47 -29.69
N ASP A 28 17.73 46.42 -29.30
CA ASP A 28 18.49 45.58 -30.23
C ASP A 28 17.52 45.00 -31.26
N VAL A 29 17.56 45.50 -32.50
CA VAL A 29 16.60 45.11 -33.55
C VAL A 29 16.83 43.64 -33.92
N ALA A 30 15.77 42.83 -33.81
CA ALA A 30 15.70 41.45 -34.29
C ALA A 30 16.18 41.34 -35.76
N GLY A 31 17.27 40.62 -35.99
CA GLY A 31 17.77 40.29 -37.33
C GLY A 31 17.11 39.03 -37.90
N PRO A 32 17.21 38.80 -39.23
CA PRO A 32 16.70 37.58 -39.85
C PRO A 32 17.50 36.35 -39.39
N ALA A 33 16.80 35.26 -39.08
CA ALA A 33 17.41 33.94 -38.91
C ALA A 33 17.82 33.34 -40.28
N PRO A 34 18.53 32.21 -40.35
CA PRO A 34 18.78 31.54 -41.62
C PRO A 34 17.48 31.17 -42.36
N VAL A 35 17.49 31.25 -43.70
CA VAL A 35 16.40 30.71 -44.53
C VAL A 35 16.49 29.18 -44.50
N VAL A 36 15.36 28.53 -44.25
CA VAL A 36 15.24 27.07 -44.28
C VAL A 36 14.40 26.63 -45.48
N ASN A 37 14.79 25.54 -46.12
CA ASN A 37 14.08 24.95 -47.24
C ASN A 37 13.52 23.59 -46.84
N LEU A 38 12.20 23.45 -46.85
CA LEU A 38 11.53 22.18 -46.59
C LEU A 38 11.26 21.50 -47.93
N THR A 39 11.97 20.40 -48.19
CA THR A 39 11.89 19.64 -49.44
C THR A 39 10.43 19.27 -49.76
N GLY A 40 9.94 19.66 -50.94
CA GLY A 40 8.56 19.38 -51.35
C GLY A 40 7.50 20.32 -50.79
N ILE A 41 7.88 21.37 -50.03
CA ILE A 41 6.96 22.35 -49.45
C ILE A 41 7.35 23.78 -49.86
N GLY A 42 8.53 24.28 -49.45
CA GLY A 42 8.94 25.65 -49.76
C GLY A 42 9.97 26.23 -48.79
N GLN A 43 10.27 27.52 -48.95
CA GLN A 43 11.27 28.24 -48.15
C GLN A 43 10.63 29.13 -47.08
N TYR A 44 11.27 29.19 -45.91
CA TYR A 44 10.82 29.99 -44.77
C TYR A 44 11.94 30.86 -44.22
N GLN A 45 11.61 32.13 -43.95
CA GLN A 45 12.47 33.10 -43.28
C GLN A 45 12.10 33.18 -41.80
N GLY A 46 13.02 32.82 -40.91
CA GLY A 46 12.82 32.93 -39.46
C GLY A 46 13.26 34.28 -38.90
N ILE A 47 13.12 34.44 -37.59
CA ILE A 47 13.50 35.62 -36.80
C ILE A 47 14.51 35.26 -35.71
N ARG A 48 15.38 36.19 -35.34
CA ARG A 48 16.23 36.06 -34.16
C ARG A 48 15.57 36.64 -32.92
N LEU A 49 15.42 35.82 -31.89
CA LEU A 49 14.85 36.19 -30.60
C LEU A 49 15.95 36.60 -29.61
N PHE A 50 15.64 37.62 -28.82
CA PHE A 50 16.47 38.13 -27.72
C PHE A 50 15.73 38.13 -26.38
N GLU A 51 14.42 37.85 -26.40
CA GLU A 51 13.52 37.86 -25.24
C GLU A 51 12.69 36.57 -25.22
N SER A 52 12.33 36.15 -24.01
CA SER A 52 11.42 35.04 -23.73
C SER A 52 9.98 35.42 -24.08
N ILE A 53 9.07 34.44 -24.07
CA ILE A 53 7.63 34.68 -24.21
C ILE A 53 7.12 35.59 -23.07
N SER A 54 7.73 35.51 -21.88
CA SER A 54 7.43 36.36 -20.72
C SER A 54 8.06 37.77 -20.81
N GLY A 55 8.81 38.10 -21.85
CA GLY A 55 9.49 39.39 -22.03
C GLY A 55 10.82 39.52 -21.27
N SER A 56 11.34 38.42 -20.71
CA SER A 56 12.65 38.37 -20.04
C SER A 56 13.77 38.27 -21.08
N LYS A 57 14.89 38.95 -20.85
CA LYS A 57 16.06 38.86 -21.74
C LYS A 57 16.64 37.44 -21.77
N LEU A 58 16.84 36.89 -22.97
CA LEU A 58 17.49 35.60 -23.15
C LEU A 58 19.00 35.70 -22.89
N PRO A 59 19.63 34.70 -22.24
CA PRO A 59 21.07 34.68 -22.01
C PRO A 59 21.89 34.58 -23.30
N HIS A 60 21.33 33.93 -24.32
CA HIS A 60 21.89 33.79 -25.67
C HIS A 60 20.78 34.00 -26.71
N SER A 61 21.14 34.50 -27.89
CA SER A 61 20.16 34.69 -28.97
C SER A 61 19.75 33.37 -29.62
N VAL A 62 18.50 33.30 -30.04
CA VAL A 62 17.87 32.09 -30.58
C VAL A 62 17.33 32.37 -31.97
N ASP A 63 17.69 31.54 -32.94
CA ASP A 63 17.05 31.52 -34.25
C ASP A 63 15.72 30.76 -34.12
N ALA A 64 14.63 31.38 -34.58
CA ALA A 64 13.28 30.84 -34.47
C ALA A 64 12.53 30.86 -35.80
N TRP A 65 11.74 29.83 -36.05
CA TRP A 65 10.79 29.75 -37.15
C TRP A 65 9.43 29.39 -36.57
N LEU A 66 8.47 30.29 -36.67
CA LEU A 66 7.19 30.24 -35.97
C LEU A 66 6.05 30.06 -36.99
N GLY A 67 5.03 29.29 -36.61
CA GLY A 67 3.80 29.17 -37.37
C GLY A 67 3.90 28.45 -38.72
N ILE A 68 4.83 27.51 -38.86
CA ILE A 68 4.96 26.72 -40.09
C ILE A 68 3.92 25.61 -40.10
N ASP A 69 3.12 25.50 -41.15
CA ASP A 69 2.18 24.38 -41.32
C ASP A 69 2.94 23.06 -41.52
N TYR A 70 2.51 21.99 -40.85
CA TYR A 70 3.08 20.64 -41.05
C TYR A 70 2.13 19.69 -41.77
N ALA A 71 0.88 20.10 -41.99
CA ALA A 71 -0.18 19.28 -42.56
C ALA A 71 -1.05 20.08 -43.51
N LEU A 72 -1.68 19.41 -44.46
CA LEU A 72 -2.85 19.97 -45.13
C LEU A 72 -3.95 20.23 -44.10
N GLN A 73 -4.34 21.50 -43.93
CA GLN A 73 -5.16 21.92 -42.80
C GLN A 73 -6.53 21.21 -42.75
N PRO A 74 -6.94 20.65 -41.59
CA PRO A 74 -8.13 19.82 -41.43
C PRO A 74 -9.41 20.66 -41.24
N ALA A 75 -9.62 21.64 -42.12
CA ALA A 75 -10.77 22.55 -42.11
C ALA A 75 -11.70 22.32 -43.32
N GLY A 76 -12.93 22.84 -43.25
CA GLY A 76 -13.96 22.68 -44.29
C GLY A 76 -14.27 21.21 -44.57
N ASP A 77 -14.19 20.78 -45.83
CA ASP A 77 -14.43 19.38 -46.24
C ASP A 77 -13.44 18.37 -45.63
N ARG A 78 -12.33 18.85 -45.03
CA ARG A 78 -11.35 18.03 -44.30
C ARG A 78 -11.57 18.01 -42.79
N ARG A 79 -12.55 18.74 -42.27
CA ARG A 79 -12.96 18.64 -40.87
C ARG A 79 -13.34 17.19 -40.58
N PHE A 80 -12.92 16.68 -39.42
CA PHE A 80 -13.11 15.29 -39.02
C PHE A 80 -12.58 14.28 -40.05
N LYS A 81 -11.42 14.56 -40.65
CA LYS A 81 -10.64 13.58 -41.41
C LYS A 81 -9.26 13.38 -40.79
N PRO A 82 -8.66 12.20 -40.96
CA PRO A 82 -7.25 12.01 -40.70
C PRO A 82 -6.40 12.94 -41.55
N VAL A 83 -5.28 13.40 -41.00
CA VAL A 83 -4.23 14.04 -41.80
C VAL A 83 -3.37 12.94 -42.41
N GLU A 84 -3.17 13.01 -43.73
CA GLU A 84 -2.39 12.02 -44.49
C GLU A 84 -1.35 12.67 -45.41
N GLN A 85 -1.33 14.01 -45.51
CA GLN A 85 -0.51 14.74 -46.48
C GLN A 85 0.11 16.00 -45.84
N PRO A 86 1.38 16.31 -46.18
CA PRO A 86 2.01 17.57 -45.82
C PRO A 86 1.32 18.74 -46.54
N PRO A 87 1.66 20.00 -46.21
CA PRO A 87 1.14 21.17 -46.91
C PRO A 87 1.51 21.14 -48.40
N GLU A 88 0.70 21.81 -49.22
CA GLU A 88 0.99 21.97 -50.64
C GLU A 88 2.29 22.74 -50.86
N GLN A 89 3.03 22.33 -51.91
CA GLN A 89 4.20 23.06 -52.34
C GLN A 89 3.82 24.48 -52.79
N PHE A 90 4.62 25.47 -52.39
CA PHE A 90 4.50 26.84 -52.86
C PHE A 90 5.84 27.37 -53.38
N ASP A 91 5.76 28.33 -54.30
CA ASP A 91 6.93 29.03 -54.82
C ASP A 91 7.31 30.24 -53.95
N GLY A 92 8.61 30.51 -53.84
CA GLY A 92 9.14 31.64 -53.10
C GLY A 92 9.36 31.37 -51.61
N MET A 93 9.42 32.46 -50.84
CA MET A 93 9.77 32.45 -49.42
C MET A 93 8.60 33.00 -48.59
N ARG A 94 8.15 32.25 -47.58
CA ARG A 94 7.16 32.69 -46.60
C ARG A 94 7.85 33.18 -45.33
N ASP A 95 7.24 34.16 -44.69
CA ASP A 95 7.68 34.63 -43.38
C ASP A 95 7.27 33.64 -42.29
N ALA A 96 8.19 33.33 -41.38
CA ALA A 96 7.99 32.48 -40.20
C ALA A 96 8.44 33.23 -38.93
N ALA A 97 8.18 34.54 -38.87
CA ALA A 97 8.54 35.39 -37.75
C ALA A 97 7.43 35.54 -36.69
N SER A 98 6.25 34.97 -36.93
CA SER A 98 5.07 35.08 -36.05
C SER A 98 4.42 33.72 -35.82
N PHE A 99 3.86 33.52 -34.64
CA PHE A 99 3.11 32.30 -34.33
C PHE A 99 1.90 32.12 -35.24
N GLY A 100 1.66 30.89 -35.68
CA GLY A 100 0.45 30.50 -36.40
C GLY A 100 -0.77 30.43 -35.47
N PRO A 101 -1.99 30.30 -36.03
CA PRO A 101 -3.21 30.16 -35.24
C PRO A 101 -3.16 28.98 -34.27
N ILE A 102 -3.76 29.11 -33.10
CA ILE A 102 -3.97 28.00 -32.16
C ILE A 102 -5.25 27.23 -32.53
N CYS A 103 -5.37 25.99 -32.08
CA CYS A 103 -6.57 25.19 -32.38
C CYS A 103 -7.80 25.71 -31.64
N THR A 104 -8.96 25.63 -32.31
CA THR A 104 -10.27 26.02 -31.77
C THR A 104 -10.55 25.32 -30.44
N GLN A 105 -10.88 26.13 -29.44
CA GLN A 105 -11.08 25.77 -28.03
C GLN A 105 -11.93 26.85 -27.34
N ASP A 106 -11.99 26.89 -26.01
CA ASP A 106 -12.82 27.88 -25.29
C ASP A 106 -12.41 29.35 -25.58
N LYS A 107 -13.37 30.22 -25.95
CA LYS A 107 -13.15 31.67 -26.20
C LYS A 107 -12.74 32.48 -24.97
N THR A 108 -12.83 31.90 -23.77
CA THR A 108 -12.29 32.50 -22.54
C THR A 108 -10.78 32.30 -22.39
N TYR A 109 -10.19 31.42 -23.21
CA TYR A 109 -8.75 31.21 -23.22
C TYR A 109 -7.99 32.41 -23.80
N GLU A 110 -6.73 32.54 -23.37
CA GLU A 110 -5.80 33.54 -23.89
C GLU A 110 -5.62 33.34 -25.41
N TYR A 111 -5.53 34.43 -26.18
CA TYR A 111 -5.47 34.38 -27.65
C TYR A 111 -6.77 33.95 -28.37
N LYS A 112 -7.94 34.19 -27.78
CA LYS A 112 -9.25 33.94 -28.40
C LYS A 112 -9.40 34.42 -29.86
N ASP A 113 -8.76 35.54 -30.22
CA ASP A 113 -8.83 36.12 -31.57
C ASP A 113 -7.83 35.50 -32.55
N GLN A 114 -7.04 34.51 -32.11
CA GLN A 114 -6.00 33.82 -32.89
C GLN A 114 -6.27 32.32 -33.00
N GLN A 115 -7.52 31.89 -32.83
CA GLN A 115 -7.93 30.50 -32.98
C GLN A 115 -8.39 30.20 -34.42
N SER A 116 -8.14 28.99 -34.91
CA SER A 116 -8.63 28.53 -36.21
C SER A 116 -8.75 27.01 -36.24
N GLU A 117 -9.60 26.47 -37.12
CA GLU A 117 -9.54 25.05 -37.51
C GLU A 117 -8.28 24.74 -38.32
N SER A 118 -7.73 25.75 -39.00
CA SER A 118 -6.44 25.68 -39.70
C SER A 118 -5.30 25.98 -38.74
N CYS A 119 -5.11 25.10 -37.77
CA CYS A 119 -4.19 25.30 -36.65
C CYS A 119 -2.99 24.35 -36.62
N LEU A 120 -2.87 23.41 -37.57
CA LEU A 120 -1.80 22.41 -37.55
C LEU A 120 -0.48 23.01 -38.03
N ASN A 121 0.13 23.78 -37.13
CA ASN A 121 1.42 24.44 -37.32
C ASN A 121 2.39 24.14 -36.15
N PHE A 122 3.67 24.39 -36.40
CA PHE A 122 4.75 24.19 -35.44
C PHE A 122 5.73 25.36 -35.43
N ASN A 123 6.53 25.37 -34.36
CA ASN A 123 7.57 26.35 -34.11
C ASN A 123 8.87 25.61 -33.81
N VAL A 124 9.98 26.15 -34.31
CA VAL A 124 11.34 25.62 -34.08
C VAL A 124 12.20 26.70 -33.45
N TYR A 125 12.95 26.33 -32.42
CA TYR A 125 13.90 27.17 -31.70
C TYR A 125 15.28 26.54 -31.71
N ARG A 126 16.31 27.33 -32.03
CA ARG A 126 17.68 26.84 -32.22
C ARG A 126 18.71 27.87 -31.75
N PRO A 127 19.84 27.48 -31.15
CA PRO A 127 20.88 28.43 -30.78
C PRO A 127 21.41 29.17 -32.01
N ALA A 128 21.48 30.50 -31.95
CA ALA A 128 22.00 31.30 -33.04
C ALA A 128 23.52 31.10 -33.21
N GLY A 129 24.01 31.22 -34.45
CA GLY A 129 25.45 31.17 -34.75
C GLY A 129 26.05 29.77 -34.90
N ILE A 130 25.29 28.70 -34.63
CA ILE A 130 25.72 27.33 -34.93
C ILE A 130 25.49 27.04 -36.43
N PRO A 131 26.44 26.43 -37.17
CA PRO A 131 26.23 26.06 -38.57
C PRO A 131 25.06 25.09 -38.78
N MET A 132 24.22 25.28 -39.80
CA MET A 132 23.07 24.39 -40.10
C MET A 132 23.47 22.95 -40.45
N THR A 133 24.74 22.74 -40.81
CA THR A 133 25.33 21.41 -41.04
C THR A 133 25.59 20.64 -39.76
N GLN A 134 25.70 21.31 -38.61
CA GLN A 134 25.81 20.66 -37.30
C GLN A 134 24.40 20.25 -36.85
N ARG A 135 24.20 18.93 -36.74
CA ARG A 135 22.94 18.31 -36.30
C ARG A 135 22.83 18.36 -34.78
N LEU A 136 21.70 18.85 -34.27
CA LEU A 136 21.47 19.03 -32.83
C LEU A 136 20.37 18.10 -32.29
N PRO A 137 20.55 17.52 -31.08
CA PRO A 137 19.48 16.85 -30.35
C PRO A 137 18.29 17.79 -30.15
N THR A 138 17.07 17.27 -30.31
CA THR A 138 15.85 18.09 -30.37
C THR A 138 14.82 17.62 -29.36
N LEU A 139 14.34 18.51 -28.49
CA LEU A 139 13.14 18.28 -27.69
C LEU A 139 11.90 18.61 -28.52
N VAL A 140 11.06 17.62 -28.79
CA VAL A 140 9.74 17.82 -29.41
C VAL A 140 8.71 17.82 -28.28
N TRP A 141 8.06 18.96 -28.06
CA TRP A 141 7.17 19.17 -26.93
C TRP A 141 5.69 19.12 -27.33
N ILE A 142 4.96 18.17 -26.75
CA ILE A 142 3.51 18.08 -26.83
C ILE A 142 2.91 18.86 -25.67
N HIS A 143 2.10 19.88 -25.97
CA HIS A 143 1.49 20.71 -24.94
C HIS A 143 0.37 20.00 -24.17
N GLY A 144 0.10 20.48 -22.95
CA GLY A 144 -0.98 19.99 -22.09
C GLY A 144 -2.37 20.55 -22.43
N GLY A 145 -3.26 20.59 -21.45
CA GLY A 145 -4.58 21.23 -21.58
C GLY A 145 -5.76 20.26 -21.68
N ALA A 146 -5.68 19.10 -21.01
CA ALA A 146 -6.76 18.11 -20.94
C ALA A 146 -7.34 17.69 -22.30
N PHE A 147 -6.53 17.73 -23.37
CA PHE A 147 -6.95 17.50 -24.77
C PHE A 147 -7.99 18.49 -25.31
N SER A 148 -8.34 19.55 -24.57
CA SER A 148 -9.38 20.51 -24.92
C SER A 148 -8.88 21.95 -25.03
N LEU A 149 -7.72 22.27 -24.44
CA LEU A 149 -7.20 23.63 -24.28
C LEU A 149 -5.69 23.69 -24.59
N TYR A 150 -5.14 24.91 -24.58
CA TYR A 150 -3.73 25.25 -24.79
C TYR A 150 -3.24 25.15 -26.23
N SER A 151 -1.93 25.33 -26.40
CA SER A 151 -1.24 25.33 -27.70
C SER A 151 0.26 25.10 -27.52
N GLY A 152 0.96 24.93 -28.64
CA GLY A 152 2.43 24.89 -28.67
C GLY A 152 3.11 26.14 -28.11
N ARG A 153 2.38 27.24 -27.87
CA ARG A 153 2.91 28.48 -27.27
C ARG A 153 3.08 28.41 -25.74
N THR A 154 2.55 27.36 -25.10
CA THR A 154 2.60 27.22 -23.63
C THR A 154 3.96 26.82 -23.07
N MET A 155 4.86 26.31 -23.93
CA MET A 155 6.25 26.09 -23.58
C MET A 155 7.12 27.11 -24.28
N ASP A 156 7.95 27.81 -23.51
CA ASP A 156 8.95 28.71 -24.05
C ASP A 156 10.19 27.94 -24.53
N GLY A 157 10.14 27.51 -25.79
CA GLY A 157 11.26 26.85 -26.45
C GLY A 157 12.47 27.77 -26.62
N GLY A 158 12.28 29.09 -26.73
CA GLY A 158 13.37 30.06 -26.81
C GLY A 158 14.17 30.12 -25.51
N SER A 159 13.48 30.23 -24.38
CA SER A 159 14.08 30.22 -23.04
C SER A 159 14.80 28.90 -22.73
N PHE A 160 14.20 27.76 -23.11
CA PHE A 160 14.84 26.45 -22.94
C PHE A 160 16.14 26.37 -23.74
N VAL A 161 16.12 26.74 -25.03
CA VAL A 161 17.31 26.70 -25.90
C VAL A 161 18.38 27.66 -25.41
N ALA A 162 18.01 28.90 -25.07
CA ALA A 162 18.95 29.91 -24.61
C ALA A 162 19.61 29.52 -23.28
N SER A 163 18.86 28.87 -22.37
CA SER A 163 19.36 28.46 -21.06
C SER A 163 20.18 27.16 -21.07
N SER A 164 20.18 26.43 -22.17
CA SER A 164 20.86 25.14 -22.27
C SER A 164 22.37 25.32 -22.47
N GLU A 165 23.16 24.70 -21.60
CA GLU A 165 24.63 24.74 -21.70
C GLU A 165 25.14 24.01 -22.96
N GLN A 166 24.51 22.88 -23.28
CA GLN A 166 24.81 22.14 -24.50
C GLN A 166 23.84 22.58 -25.62
N PRO A 167 24.33 22.72 -26.87
CA PRO A 167 23.47 23.01 -28.01
C PRO A 167 22.37 21.97 -28.21
N VAL A 168 21.12 22.39 -27.98
CA VAL A 168 19.90 21.61 -28.23
C VAL A 168 18.87 22.47 -28.94
N MET A 169 17.94 21.82 -29.64
CA MET A 169 16.80 22.47 -30.28
C MET A 169 15.50 22.15 -29.54
N VAL A 170 14.50 23.01 -29.69
CA VAL A 170 13.14 22.75 -29.24
C VAL A 170 12.18 22.92 -30.40
N VAL A 171 11.23 22.00 -30.51
CA VAL A 171 10.10 22.06 -31.42
C VAL A 171 8.81 21.98 -30.61
N THR A 172 7.93 22.95 -30.82
CA THR A 172 6.59 22.98 -30.24
C THR A 172 5.57 22.97 -31.36
N PHE A 173 4.40 22.36 -31.19
CA PHE A 173 3.41 22.29 -32.25
C PHE A 173 2.00 22.23 -31.68
N ASN A 174 1.01 22.50 -32.53
CA ASN A 174 -0.40 22.31 -32.21
C ASN A 174 -0.90 20.99 -32.77
N TYR A 175 -1.87 20.37 -32.11
CA TYR A 175 -2.66 19.25 -32.61
C TYR A 175 -4.14 19.55 -32.38
N ARG A 176 -5.06 18.91 -33.12
CA ARG A 176 -6.49 19.18 -32.91
C ARG A 176 -6.90 18.83 -31.48
N LEU A 177 -7.67 19.73 -30.87
CA LEU A 177 -8.19 19.62 -29.52
C LEU A 177 -9.70 19.46 -29.54
N ASN A 178 -10.27 19.24 -28.35
CA ASN A 178 -11.70 19.31 -28.10
C ASN A 178 -12.45 18.31 -29.01
N SER A 179 -13.73 18.55 -29.29
CA SER A 179 -14.51 17.71 -30.21
C SER A 179 -13.90 17.60 -31.61
N LEU A 180 -13.09 18.55 -32.08
CA LEU A 180 -12.44 18.47 -33.40
C LEU A 180 -11.32 17.41 -33.48
N GLY A 181 -10.61 17.20 -32.38
CA GLY A 181 -9.54 16.20 -32.27
C GLY A 181 -9.99 14.89 -31.63
N PHE A 182 -10.99 14.96 -30.75
CA PHE A 182 -11.39 13.87 -29.87
C PHE A 182 -12.92 13.83 -29.75
N LEU A 183 -13.61 13.40 -30.81
CA LEU A 183 -15.05 13.16 -30.74
C LEU A 183 -15.33 11.67 -30.51
N PRO A 184 -15.56 11.24 -29.25
CA PRO A 184 -15.94 9.86 -28.98
C PRO A 184 -17.40 9.65 -29.39
N SER A 185 -17.65 8.94 -30.48
CA SER A 185 -18.97 8.41 -30.81
C SER A 185 -18.93 7.12 -31.60
N SER A 186 -20.00 6.35 -31.55
CA SER A 186 -20.17 5.15 -32.38
C SER A 186 -20.10 5.47 -33.88
N LEU A 187 -20.51 6.68 -34.29
CA LEU A 187 -20.30 7.18 -35.65
C LEU A 187 -18.81 7.25 -35.99
N PHE A 188 -18.00 7.86 -35.12
CA PHE A 188 -16.56 8.01 -35.35
C PHE A 188 -15.82 6.69 -35.31
N GLU A 189 -16.26 5.73 -34.48
CA GLU A 189 -15.74 4.36 -34.50
C GLU A 189 -16.02 3.69 -35.85
N ARG A 190 -17.27 3.69 -36.34
CA ARG A 190 -17.65 3.07 -37.62
C ARG A 190 -16.93 3.68 -38.82
N LEU A 191 -16.65 4.98 -38.77
CA LEU A 191 -15.95 5.70 -39.83
C LEU A 191 -14.41 5.67 -39.69
N GLY A 192 -13.85 5.07 -38.63
CA GLY A 192 -12.40 5.04 -38.40
C GLY A 192 -11.79 6.42 -38.08
N LEU A 193 -12.56 7.28 -37.43
CA LEU A 193 -12.24 8.69 -37.14
C LEU A 193 -11.89 8.95 -35.67
N LEU A 194 -11.73 7.92 -34.83
CA LEU A 194 -11.34 8.10 -33.44
C LEU A 194 -9.91 8.68 -33.32
N ASN A 195 -9.66 9.39 -32.22
CA ASN A 195 -8.35 9.88 -31.79
C ASN A 195 -7.59 10.75 -32.83
N LEU A 196 -8.30 11.59 -33.60
CA LEU A 196 -7.67 12.45 -34.62
C LEU A 196 -6.54 13.31 -34.07
N GLY A 197 -6.68 13.85 -32.86
CA GLY A 197 -5.63 14.63 -32.22
C GLY A 197 -4.35 13.84 -31.92
N LEU A 198 -4.45 12.55 -31.55
CA LEU A 198 -3.25 11.69 -31.42
C LEU A 198 -2.63 11.39 -32.78
N ARG A 199 -3.46 11.21 -33.81
CA ARG A 199 -2.99 10.96 -35.18
C ARG A 199 -2.27 12.18 -35.76
N ASP A 200 -2.72 13.39 -35.42
CA ASP A 200 -2.02 14.63 -35.80
C ASP A 200 -0.61 14.69 -35.18
N GLN A 201 -0.48 14.25 -33.93
CA GLN A 201 0.81 14.21 -33.23
C GLN A 201 1.73 13.17 -33.87
N HIS A 202 1.24 11.97 -34.14
CA HIS A 202 2.02 10.93 -34.82
C HIS A 202 2.46 11.36 -36.22
N PHE A 203 1.54 11.93 -37.01
CA PHE A 203 1.85 12.48 -38.33
C PHE A 203 2.92 13.58 -38.25
N PHE A 204 2.86 14.44 -37.23
CA PHE A 204 3.89 15.45 -37.02
C PHE A 204 5.27 14.84 -36.71
N LEU A 205 5.34 13.76 -35.94
CA LEU A 205 6.61 13.05 -35.71
C LEU A 205 7.19 12.48 -37.01
N GLN A 206 6.34 11.91 -37.88
CA GLN A 206 6.75 11.45 -39.21
C GLN A 206 7.22 12.62 -40.10
N PHE A 207 6.54 13.76 -40.03
CA PHE A 207 6.95 14.98 -40.72
C PHE A 207 8.35 15.43 -40.28
N LEU A 208 8.64 15.40 -38.98
CA LEU A 208 9.95 15.76 -38.45
C LEU A 208 11.06 14.80 -38.90
N GLN A 209 10.79 13.50 -39.02
CA GLN A 209 11.77 12.56 -39.58
C GLN A 209 12.24 12.97 -40.98
N THR A 210 11.36 13.60 -41.77
CA THR A 210 11.68 14.08 -43.12
C THR A 210 12.30 15.48 -43.12
N HIS A 211 11.85 16.40 -42.24
CA HIS A 211 12.13 17.83 -42.40
C HIS A 211 12.98 18.46 -41.29
N LEU A 212 13.19 17.79 -40.16
CA LEU A 212 13.90 18.37 -39.01
C LEU A 212 15.34 18.78 -39.35
N HIS A 213 15.98 18.04 -40.27
CA HIS A 213 17.32 18.33 -40.76
C HIS A 213 17.41 19.69 -41.48
N SER A 214 16.32 20.21 -42.07
CA SER A 214 16.33 21.55 -42.68
C SER A 214 16.56 22.65 -41.65
N PHE A 215 16.23 22.39 -40.39
CA PHE A 215 16.46 23.29 -39.27
C PHE A 215 17.77 23.00 -38.53
N GLY A 216 18.59 22.06 -39.00
CA GLY A 216 19.80 21.64 -38.29
C GLY A 216 19.55 20.71 -37.10
N GLY A 217 18.34 20.16 -36.96
CA GLY A 217 18.05 19.13 -35.96
C GLY A 217 18.44 17.73 -36.46
N ASP A 218 18.68 16.83 -35.52
CA ASP A 218 18.95 15.42 -35.78
C ASP A 218 17.68 14.57 -35.57
N PRO A 219 17.09 13.98 -36.64
CA PRO A 219 15.90 13.14 -36.52
C PRO A 219 16.12 11.85 -35.70
N ASP A 220 17.37 11.40 -35.58
CA ASP A 220 17.74 10.22 -34.77
C ASP A 220 18.00 10.57 -33.30
N GLN A 221 17.92 11.85 -32.91
CA GLN A 221 18.14 12.33 -31.54
C GLN A 221 16.96 13.17 -31.02
N ILE A 222 15.74 12.82 -31.45
CA ILE A 222 14.52 13.41 -30.91
C ILE A 222 14.27 12.91 -29.47
N THR A 223 14.04 13.84 -28.56
CA THR A 223 13.45 13.59 -27.25
C THR A 223 11.98 13.97 -27.32
N LEU A 224 11.08 13.00 -27.20
CA LEU A 224 9.64 13.27 -27.15
C LEU A 224 9.26 13.67 -25.72
N GLY A 225 8.82 14.92 -25.53
CA GLY A 225 8.43 15.45 -24.23
C GLY A 225 6.99 15.91 -24.20
N GLY A 226 6.39 15.95 -23.01
CA GLY A 226 5.12 16.64 -22.85
C GLY A 226 4.75 16.85 -21.39
N LEU A 227 3.76 17.72 -21.18
CA LEU A 227 3.16 18.03 -19.87
C LEU A 227 1.68 17.65 -19.85
N SER A 228 1.21 17.04 -18.77
CA SER A 228 -0.22 16.75 -18.58
C SER A 228 -0.79 15.93 -19.75
N ALA A 229 -1.86 16.37 -20.43
CA ALA A 229 -2.38 15.82 -21.69
C ALA A 229 -1.28 15.47 -22.71
N GLY A 230 -0.31 16.36 -22.89
CA GLY A 230 0.83 16.14 -23.77
C GLY A 230 1.79 15.05 -23.26
N SER A 231 1.93 14.91 -21.94
CA SER A 231 2.68 13.80 -21.35
C SER A 231 1.94 12.47 -21.48
N HIS A 232 0.60 12.45 -21.41
CA HIS A 232 -0.17 11.25 -21.73
C HIS A 232 0.02 10.87 -23.21
N SER A 233 -0.05 11.86 -24.11
CA SER A 233 0.25 11.71 -25.54
C SER A 233 1.64 11.13 -25.82
N ALA A 234 2.68 11.67 -25.20
CA ALA A 234 4.03 11.14 -25.32
C ALA A 234 4.11 9.70 -24.78
N ALA A 235 3.34 9.37 -23.73
CA ALA A 235 3.24 8.01 -23.22
C ALA A 235 2.45 7.08 -24.16
N PHE A 236 1.43 7.56 -24.88
CA PHE A 236 0.74 6.79 -25.94
C PHE A 236 1.73 6.40 -27.02
N GLU A 237 2.50 7.35 -27.55
CA GLU A 237 3.55 7.06 -28.53
C GLU A 237 4.63 6.11 -27.98
N TYR A 238 5.02 6.27 -26.72
CA TYR A 238 6.04 5.41 -26.08
C TYR A 238 5.58 3.96 -25.89
N PHE A 239 4.32 3.74 -25.48
CA PHE A 239 3.73 2.42 -25.22
C PHE A 239 3.08 1.77 -26.45
N HIS A 240 3.54 2.14 -27.65
CA HIS A 240 2.96 1.70 -28.93
C HIS A 240 3.98 0.96 -29.82
N ASN A 241 4.59 -0.11 -29.30
CA ASN A 241 5.57 -0.93 -30.02
C ASN A 241 4.96 -2.25 -30.54
N TYR A 242 3.78 -2.20 -31.12
CA TYR A 242 3.05 -3.38 -31.58
C TYR A 242 2.48 -3.20 -32.99
N GLY A 243 2.29 -4.32 -33.70
CA GLY A 243 1.70 -4.29 -35.03
C GLY A 243 2.63 -3.67 -36.07
N GLN A 244 2.16 -2.68 -36.82
CA GLN A 244 2.97 -2.02 -37.86
C GLN A 244 4.06 -1.09 -37.30
N ASP A 245 3.98 -0.75 -36.02
CA ASP A 245 4.93 0.11 -35.30
C ASP A 245 5.94 -0.70 -34.45
N GLU A 246 6.10 -2.00 -34.75
CA GLU A 246 7.15 -2.84 -34.14
C GLU A 246 8.57 -2.37 -34.50
N ASP A 247 8.73 -1.67 -35.64
CA ASP A 247 10.00 -1.11 -36.10
C ASP A 247 10.29 0.29 -35.50
N ALA A 248 11.56 0.69 -35.54
CA ALA A 248 12.20 1.76 -34.74
C ALA A 248 11.33 2.99 -34.36
N PRO A 249 11.38 3.45 -33.08
CA PRO A 249 10.63 4.63 -32.64
C PRO A 249 11.02 5.90 -33.40
N LEU A 250 10.07 6.81 -33.58
CA LEU A 250 10.30 8.15 -34.17
C LEU A 250 11.07 9.11 -33.23
N PHE A 251 11.58 8.59 -32.11
CA PHE A 251 12.28 9.32 -31.06
C PHE A 251 13.30 8.43 -30.35
N ALA A 252 14.36 9.04 -29.85
CA ALA A 252 15.48 8.35 -29.20
C ALA A 252 15.34 8.26 -27.67
N ARG A 253 14.39 8.98 -27.07
CA ARG A 253 14.11 9.05 -25.62
C ARG A 253 12.82 9.82 -25.33
N VAL A 254 12.28 9.69 -24.11
CA VAL A 254 11.01 10.29 -23.70
C VAL A 254 11.09 11.02 -22.36
N LEU A 255 10.43 12.17 -22.25
CA LEU A 255 10.28 12.96 -21.02
C LEU A 255 8.80 13.14 -20.69
N LEU A 256 8.33 12.49 -19.63
CA LEU A 256 6.95 12.53 -19.18
C LEU A 256 6.79 13.44 -17.97
N GLN A 257 6.28 14.65 -18.16
CA GLN A 257 5.99 15.60 -17.08
C GLN A 257 4.53 15.50 -16.64
N SER A 258 4.29 14.86 -15.49
CA SER A 258 2.94 14.63 -14.96
C SER A 258 2.02 13.97 -15.98
N GLY A 259 2.38 12.78 -16.46
CA GLY A 259 1.54 11.95 -17.31
C GLY A 259 2.14 10.56 -17.56
N ALA A 260 1.28 9.65 -18.01
CA ALA A 260 1.61 8.26 -18.33
C ALA A 260 0.47 7.61 -19.14
N ILE A 261 0.71 6.40 -19.63
CA ILE A 261 -0.23 5.61 -20.43
C ILE A 261 -1.46 5.14 -19.62
N THR A 262 -1.35 5.01 -18.30
CA THR A 262 -2.47 4.70 -17.37
C THR A 262 -2.87 5.88 -16.50
N ALA A 263 -2.34 7.06 -16.78
CA ALA A 263 -2.67 8.25 -16.04
C ALA A 263 -4.05 8.74 -16.53
N ARG A 264 -5.02 8.83 -15.61
CA ARG A 264 -6.46 9.01 -15.88
C ARG A 264 -7.10 7.83 -16.62
N ALA A 265 -8.43 7.72 -16.51
CA ALA A 265 -9.20 6.73 -17.24
C ALA A 265 -9.57 7.26 -18.63
N PHE A 266 -9.26 6.47 -19.66
CA PHE A 266 -9.70 6.69 -21.04
C PHE A 266 -10.64 5.53 -21.42
N PRO A 267 -11.96 5.68 -21.26
CA PRO A 267 -12.93 4.65 -21.63
C PRO A 267 -12.92 4.34 -23.13
N ASP A 268 -13.58 3.24 -23.50
CA ASP A 268 -13.96 2.98 -24.90
C ASP A 268 -15.25 3.73 -25.27
N ILE A 269 -15.74 3.51 -26.48
CA ILE A 269 -16.90 4.22 -27.04
C ILE A 269 -18.22 3.93 -26.29
N THR A 270 -18.28 2.84 -25.53
CA THR A 270 -19.50 2.41 -24.81
C THR A 270 -19.74 3.20 -23.53
N TYR A 271 -18.85 4.14 -23.19
CA TYR A 271 -19.02 4.98 -22.01
C TYR A 271 -20.25 5.89 -22.16
N PRO A 272 -21.28 5.76 -21.29
CA PRO A 272 -22.57 6.42 -21.50
C PRO A 272 -22.51 7.95 -21.63
N ARG A 273 -21.51 8.58 -21.03
CA ARG A 273 -21.31 10.03 -21.14
C ARG A 273 -20.87 10.43 -22.55
N TYR A 274 -20.11 9.60 -23.26
CA TYR A 274 -19.70 9.88 -24.64
C TYR A 274 -20.88 9.89 -25.59
N GLU A 275 -21.80 8.93 -25.44
CA GLU A 275 -23.06 8.92 -26.20
C GLU A 275 -23.87 10.20 -25.92
N SER A 276 -24.10 10.52 -24.64
CA SER A 276 -24.88 11.70 -24.25
C SER A 276 -24.23 13.02 -24.73
N ASP A 277 -22.91 13.18 -24.59
CA ASP A 277 -22.21 14.38 -25.01
C ASP A 277 -22.22 14.53 -26.55
N PHE A 278 -22.14 13.42 -27.30
CA PHE A 278 -22.27 13.42 -28.76
C PHE A 278 -23.69 13.80 -29.20
N GLU A 279 -24.73 13.23 -28.60
CA GLU A 279 -26.13 13.58 -28.90
C GLU A 279 -26.40 15.06 -28.64
N ARG A 280 -25.89 15.60 -27.52
CA ARG A 280 -26.01 17.02 -27.17
C ARG A 280 -25.33 17.92 -28.20
N LEU A 281 -24.14 17.53 -28.66
CA LEU A 281 -23.42 18.25 -29.71
C LEU A 281 -24.23 18.23 -31.02
N MET A 282 -24.67 17.06 -31.47
CA MET A 282 -25.46 16.89 -32.70
C MET A 282 -26.76 17.69 -32.65
N HIS A 283 -27.50 17.62 -31.54
CA HIS A 283 -28.73 18.37 -31.35
C HIS A 283 -28.51 19.88 -31.38
N HIS A 284 -27.43 20.38 -30.76
CA HIS A 284 -27.13 21.81 -30.72
C HIS A 284 -26.87 22.39 -32.11
N ILE A 285 -26.12 21.66 -32.95
CA ILE A 285 -25.79 22.08 -34.31
C ILE A 285 -26.88 21.74 -35.34
N GLY A 286 -28.02 21.18 -34.89
CA GLY A 286 -29.16 20.84 -35.76
C GLY A 286 -28.99 19.56 -36.58
N CYS A 287 -28.06 18.68 -36.21
CA CYS A 287 -27.85 17.39 -36.87
C CYS A 287 -28.65 16.27 -36.19
N SER A 288 -29.23 15.36 -36.98
CA SER A 288 -29.95 14.19 -36.48
C SER A 288 -29.01 12.99 -36.29
N ILE A 289 -29.15 12.27 -35.18
CA ILE A 289 -28.40 11.03 -34.89
C ILE A 289 -29.03 9.79 -35.53
N ASP A 290 -30.26 9.91 -36.04
CA ASP A 290 -31.04 8.82 -36.64
C ASP A 290 -30.81 8.67 -38.16
N GLU A 291 -30.00 9.56 -38.77
CA GLU A 291 -29.69 9.51 -40.20
C GLU A 291 -28.50 8.57 -40.52
N SER A 292 -28.21 8.34 -41.81
CA SER A 292 -27.07 7.52 -42.23
C SER A 292 -25.73 8.15 -41.82
N ASP A 293 -24.69 7.32 -41.68
CA ASP A 293 -23.35 7.80 -41.30
C ASP A 293 -22.83 8.91 -42.24
N GLU A 294 -23.14 8.83 -43.55
CA GLU A 294 -22.78 9.86 -44.53
C GLU A 294 -23.54 11.18 -44.33
N ALA A 295 -24.80 11.12 -43.89
CA ALA A 295 -25.59 12.32 -43.59
C ALA A 295 -25.10 12.97 -42.30
N GLN A 296 -24.85 12.19 -41.25
CA GLN A 296 -24.35 12.69 -39.97
C GLN A 296 -22.97 13.37 -40.12
N ILE A 297 -22.00 12.71 -40.77
CA ILE A 297 -20.65 13.28 -40.91
C ILE A 297 -20.62 14.51 -41.82
N ARG A 298 -21.50 14.55 -42.84
CA ARG A 298 -21.66 15.74 -43.70
C ARG A 298 -22.25 16.90 -42.89
N CYS A 299 -23.30 16.66 -42.11
CA CYS A 299 -23.87 17.68 -41.24
C CYS A 299 -22.85 18.26 -40.25
N LEU A 300 -22.02 17.39 -39.63
CA LEU A 300 -20.90 17.81 -38.78
C LEU A 300 -19.87 18.69 -39.50
N ARG A 301 -19.55 18.39 -40.77
CA ARG A 301 -18.63 19.17 -41.60
C ARG A 301 -19.22 20.50 -42.05
N ASP A 302 -20.52 20.54 -42.33
CA ASP A 302 -21.24 21.73 -42.77
C ASP A 302 -21.60 22.68 -41.62
N ALA A 303 -21.61 22.19 -40.37
CA ALA A 303 -21.97 22.99 -39.21
C ALA A 303 -21.03 24.21 -39.02
N PRO A 304 -21.54 25.37 -38.57
CA PRO A 304 -20.69 26.51 -38.25
C PRO A 304 -19.70 26.17 -37.13
N ILE A 305 -18.43 26.55 -37.31
CA ILE A 305 -17.37 26.24 -36.33
C ILE A 305 -17.66 26.86 -34.96
N ASP A 306 -18.19 28.08 -34.93
CA ASP A 306 -18.52 28.79 -33.68
C ASP A 306 -19.56 28.02 -32.84
N GLU A 307 -20.52 27.34 -33.49
CA GLU A 307 -21.54 26.53 -32.80
C GLU A 307 -20.92 25.27 -32.21
N ILE A 308 -20.04 24.57 -32.96
CA ILE A 308 -19.29 23.40 -32.45
C ILE A 308 -18.42 23.81 -31.26
N GLU A 309 -17.67 24.90 -31.38
CA GLU A 309 -16.82 25.42 -30.33
C GLU A 309 -17.62 25.77 -29.06
N GLN A 310 -18.74 26.48 -29.23
CA GLN A 310 -19.60 26.91 -28.13
C GLN A 310 -20.15 25.73 -27.35
N ILE A 311 -20.73 24.73 -28.02
CA ILE A 311 -21.29 23.57 -27.32
C ILE A 311 -20.19 22.71 -26.70
N SER A 312 -19.08 22.51 -27.40
CA SER A 312 -18.02 21.63 -26.92
C SER A 312 -17.35 22.21 -25.66
N SER A 313 -17.11 23.53 -25.65
CA SER A 313 -16.58 24.24 -24.48
C SER A 313 -17.58 24.25 -23.31
N LYS A 314 -18.88 24.41 -23.60
CA LYS A 314 -19.93 24.31 -22.57
C LYS A 314 -19.96 22.93 -21.92
N ILE A 315 -19.95 21.86 -22.71
CA ILE A 315 -19.95 20.47 -22.20
C ILE A 315 -18.68 20.21 -21.37
N TYR A 316 -17.53 20.74 -21.79
CA TYR A 316 -16.28 20.65 -21.03
C TYR A 316 -16.38 21.34 -19.67
N ALA A 317 -16.86 22.58 -19.64
CA ALA A 317 -17.00 23.36 -18.41
C ALA A 317 -17.97 22.70 -17.40
N GLU A 318 -19.07 22.09 -17.87
CA GLU A 318 -20.01 21.36 -17.01
C GLU A 318 -19.39 20.11 -16.37
N ALA A 319 -18.45 19.46 -17.07
CA ALA A 319 -17.78 18.24 -16.62
C ALA A 319 -16.68 18.49 -15.57
N GLU A 320 -16.15 19.72 -15.52
CA GLU A 320 -14.98 20.07 -14.73
C GLU A 320 -15.14 19.79 -13.24
N SER A 321 -16.31 20.09 -12.68
CA SER A 321 -16.60 19.85 -11.25
C SER A 321 -16.51 18.37 -10.82
N ASN A 322 -16.67 17.44 -11.77
CA ASN A 322 -16.64 16.00 -11.54
C ASN A 322 -15.39 15.32 -12.13
N LEU A 323 -14.51 16.08 -12.80
CA LEU A 323 -13.28 15.59 -13.44
C LEU A 323 -13.49 14.45 -14.46
N ASN A 324 -14.69 14.34 -15.02
CA ASN A 324 -15.06 13.39 -16.06
C ASN A 324 -15.10 14.06 -17.44
N TRP A 325 -14.05 14.83 -17.76
CA TRP A 325 -13.98 15.69 -18.95
C TRP A 325 -14.38 14.96 -20.24
N PRO A 326 -15.16 15.62 -21.12
CA PRO A 326 -15.44 15.13 -22.46
C PRO A 326 -14.21 15.24 -23.34
N TRP A 327 -14.34 14.82 -24.60
CA TRP A 327 -13.35 15.06 -25.65
C TRP A 327 -11.95 14.54 -25.30
N GLN A 328 -11.88 13.28 -24.88
CA GLN A 328 -10.63 12.62 -24.51
C GLN A 328 -10.26 11.55 -25.55
N PRO A 329 -8.99 11.10 -25.58
CA PRO A 329 -8.61 9.86 -26.24
C PRO A 329 -9.50 8.69 -25.81
N VAL A 330 -9.78 7.80 -26.76
CA VAL A 330 -10.67 6.64 -26.58
C VAL A 330 -9.87 5.36 -26.79
N VAL A 331 -10.02 4.42 -25.86
CA VAL A 331 -9.45 3.08 -26.01
C VAL A 331 -10.16 2.34 -27.14
N GLY A 332 -9.40 1.65 -27.98
CA GLY A 332 -9.88 0.98 -29.19
C GLY A 332 -9.71 1.81 -30.46
N GLY A 333 -9.41 3.11 -30.34
CA GLY A 333 -9.06 3.97 -31.47
C GLY A 333 -7.57 3.93 -31.83
N PRO A 334 -7.18 4.44 -33.01
CA PRO A 334 -5.78 4.54 -33.41
C PRO A 334 -4.91 5.26 -32.36
N ARG A 335 -3.67 4.78 -32.18
CA ARG A 335 -2.69 5.22 -31.15
C ARG A 335 -3.09 4.92 -29.70
N LEU A 336 -4.24 4.29 -29.47
CA LEU A 336 -4.69 3.81 -28.15
C LEU A 336 -5.61 2.58 -28.33
N GLU A 337 -5.16 1.60 -29.10
CA GLU A 337 -5.97 0.44 -29.51
C GLU A 337 -6.29 -0.48 -28.33
N ARG A 338 -5.49 -0.40 -27.26
CA ARG A 338 -5.61 -1.25 -26.07
C ARG A 338 -5.53 -0.40 -24.81
N PRO A 339 -6.14 -0.84 -23.67
CA PRO A 339 -5.97 -0.16 -22.40
C PRO A 339 -4.50 -0.05 -22.00
N GLY A 340 -4.10 1.12 -21.51
CA GLY A 340 -2.70 1.35 -21.12
C GLY A 340 -2.13 0.37 -20.09
N SER A 341 -2.99 -0.18 -19.23
CA SER A 341 -2.60 -1.20 -18.24
C SER A 341 -2.16 -2.51 -18.89
N GLN A 342 -2.62 -2.80 -20.11
CA GLN A 342 -2.17 -3.94 -20.88
C GLN A 342 -0.74 -3.71 -21.39
N GLY A 343 -0.39 -2.50 -21.82
CA GLY A 343 0.99 -2.17 -22.23
C GLY A 343 2.01 -2.42 -21.12
N TYR A 344 1.66 -2.14 -19.86
CA TYR A 344 2.50 -2.50 -18.72
C TYR A 344 2.64 -4.01 -18.51
N ARG A 345 1.55 -4.78 -18.59
CA ARG A 345 1.55 -6.24 -18.38
C ARG A 345 2.32 -6.96 -19.47
N ASP A 346 2.07 -6.58 -20.72
CA ASP A 346 2.68 -7.20 -21.89
C ASP A 346 4.13 -6.74 -22.06
N GLY A 347 4.52 -5.64 -21.40
CA GLY A 347 5.84 -5.03 -21.55
C GLY A 347 6.07 -4.46 -22.95
N THR A 348 4.99 -4.02 -23.59
CA THR A 348 4.96 -3.47 -24.95
C THR A 348 5.13 -1.96 -24.89
N PHE A 349 6.39 -1.51 -25.04
CA PHE A 349 6.78 -0.12 -25.27
C PHE A 349 8.15 -0.03 -25.96
N HIS A 350 8.46 1.11 -26.59
CA HIS A 350 9.77 1.33 -27.20
C HIS A 350 10.85 1.44 -26.13
N GLN A 351 11.89 0.60 -26.18
CA GLN A 351 12.92 0.50 -25.13
C GLN A 351 13.98 1.61 -25.22
N VAL A 352 13.55 2.86 -25.19
CA VAL A 352 14.41 4.05 -25.18
C VAL A 352 14.43 4.72 -23.80
N PRO A 353 15.51 5.44 -23.43
CA PRO A 353 15.63 6.10 -22.13
C PRO A 353 14.45 7.00 -21.79
N ILE A 354 14.13 7.09 -20.49
CA ILE A 354 12.93 7.80 -20.03
C ILE A 354 13.13 8.58 -18.72
N ILE A 355 12.58 9.79 -18.68
CA ILE A 355 12.31 10.54 -17.45
C ILE A 355 10.80 10.53 -17.19
N SER A 356 10.37 10.24 -15.96
CA SER A 356 8.99 10.43 -15.50
C SER A 356 8.96 11.32 -14.26
N THR A 357 8.21 12.42 -14.31
CA THR A 357 8.04 13.34 -13.19
C THR A 357 6.56 13.47 -12.79
N HIS A 358 6.34 13.93 -11.56
CA HIS A 358 5.04 14.33 -11.03
C HIS A 358 5.24 15.43 -9.98
N THR A 359 4.21 16.24 -9.75
CA THR A 359 4.16 17.20 -8.65
C THR A 359 3.65 16.52 -7.37
N THR A 360 3.81 17.16 -6.21
CA THR A 360 3.47 16.52 -4.92
C THR A 360 1.96 16.46 -4.67
N ASP A 361 1.20 17.46 -5.14
CA ASP A 361 -0.23 17.60 -4.88
C ASP A 361 -1.05 17.72 -6.20
N GLU A 362 -0.80 16.82 -7.14
CA GLU A 362 -1.38 16.84 -8.51
C GLU A 362 -2.88 17.15 -8.55
N GLY A 363 -3.67 16.57 -7.64
CA GLY A 363 -5.12 16.71 -7.59
C GLY A 363 -5.64 18.01 -6.97
N LYS A 364 -4.84 18.75 -6.19
CA LYS A 364 -5.36 19.90 -5.42
C LYS A 364 -5.91 21.02 -6.30
N TYR A 365 -5.39 21.18 -7.51
CA TYR A 365 -5.96 22.18 -8.44
C TYR A 365 -7.36 21.80 -8.94
N TYR A 366 -7.61 20.50 -9.13
CA TYR A 366 -8.75 19.99 -9.88
C TYR A 366 -9.92 19.54 -8.99
N THR A 367 -9.62 18.98 -7.82
CA THR A 367 -10.65 18.29 -7.04
C THR A 367 -11.63 19.25 -6.34
N PRO A 368 -12.91 18.86 -6.21
CA PRO A 368 -13.92 19.71 -5.59
C PRO A 368 -13.61 19.96 -4.11
N GLY A 369 -13.67 21.22 -3.70
CA GLY A 369 -13.46 21.64 -2.30
C GLY A 369 -14.75 21.97 -1.54
N HIS A 370 -15.83 21.24 -1.84
CA HIS A 370 -17.13 21.40 -1.18
C HIS A 370 -17.73 20.06 -0.69
N LEU A 371 -16.96 18.96 -0.77
CA LEU A 371 -17.40 17.63 -0.34
C LEU A 371 -17.11 17.43 1.15
N GLU A 372 -18.12 16.99 1.91
CA GLU A 372 -18.05 16.96 3.39
C GLU A 372 -18.14 15.55 3.96
N THR A 373 -18.90 14.66 3.34
CA THR A 373 -19.22 13.34 3.88
C THR A 373 -18.48 12.21 3.17
N ASN A 374 -18.40 11.05 3.82
CA ASN A 374 -17.90 9.83 3.17
C ASN A 374 -18.69 9.50 1.90
N ASP A 375 -20.01 9.68 1.92
CA ASP A 375 -20.85 9.40 0.75
C ASP A 375 -20.57 10.37 -0.40
N ASP A 376 -20.20 11.62 -0.11
CA ASP A 376 -19.74 12.57 -1.14
C ASP A 376 -18.46 12.08 -1.82
N PHE A 377 -17.49 11.58 -1.03
CA PHE A 377 -16.26 10.99 -1.55
C PHE A 377 -16.55 9.77 -2.44
N ILE A 378 -17.41 8.85 -1.98
CA ILE A 378 -17.78 7.66 -2.75
C ILE A 378 -18.53 8.03 -4.04
N ARG A 379 -19.48 8.97 -3.98
CA ARG A 379 -20.22 9.46 -5.16
C ARG A 379 -19.30 10.13 -6.17
N PHE A 380 -18.33 10.93 -5.71
CA PHE A 380 -17.33 11.53 -6.58
C PHE A 380 -16.60 10.46 -7.42
N TRP A 381 -16.15 9.39 -6.77
CA TRP A 381 -15.45 8.29 -7.45
C TRP A 381 -16.34 7.44 -8.36
N GLN A 382 -17.59 7.19 -7.95
CA GLN A 382 -18.59 6.54 -8.81
C GLN A 382 -18.87 7.36 -10.08
N ASN A 383 -18.98 8.67 -9.97
CA ASN A 383 -19.20 9.56 -11.12
C ASN A 383 -17.98 9.63 -12.04
N LEU A 384 -16.78 9.67 -11.44
CA LEU A 384 -15.52 9.73 -12.17
C LEU A 384 -15.23 8.43 -12.94
N SER A 385 -15.52 7.28 -12.32
CA SER A 385 -15.26 5.96 -12.88
C SER A 385 -16.43 5.01 -12.55
N PRO A 386 -17.52 5.03 -13.33
CA PRO A 386 -18.72 4.26 -13.02
C PRO A 386 -18.54 2.75 -13.12
N ASN A 387 -17.42 2.29 -13.67
CA ASN A 387 -17.04 0.88 -13.68
C ASN A 387 -16.49 0.40 -12.32
N LEU A 388 -16.25 1.29 -11.36
CA LEU A 388 -15.86 0.91 -10.00
C LEU A 388 -17.03 0.20 -9.32
N ASN A 389 -16.83 -1.06 -8.94
CA ASN A 389 -17.83 -1.82 -8.21
C ASN A 389 -17.74 -1.54 -6.70
N VAL A 390 -18.70 -2.05 -5.92
CA VAL A 390 -18.77 -1.83 -4.46
C VAL A 390 -17.49 -2.23 -3.73
N THR A 391 -16.76 -3.23 -4.22
CA THR A 391 -15.47 -3.69 -3.67
C THR A 391 -14.38 -2.68 -3.92
N ASP A 392 -14.28 -2.16 -5.14
CA ASP A 392 -13.26 -1.19 -5.51
C ASP A 392 -13.43 0.08 -4.66
N LEU A 393 -14.69 0.50 -4.47
CA LEU A 393 -15.05 1.63 -3.62
C LEU A 393 -14.75 1.36 -2.15
N ALA A 394 -14.94 0.13 -1.66
CA ALA A 394 -14.58 -0.24 -0.29
C ALA A 394 -13.06 -0.23 -0.07
N ILE A 395 -12.27 -0.75 -1.02
CA ILE A 395 -10.80 -0.69 -0.99
C ILE A 395 -10.34 0.76 -1.03
N LEU A 396 -10.93 1.57 -1.90
CA LEU A 396 -10.63 2.98 -1.99
C LEU A 396 -10.93 3.71 -0.67
N ASN A 397 -12.03 3.35 -0.01
CA ASN A 397 -12.41 3.88 1.29
C ASN A 397 -11.43 3.47 2.42
N GLU A 398 -10.83 2.29 2.32
CA GLU A 398 -9.81 1.80 3.26
C GLU A 398 -8.46 2.47 3.04
N LEU A 399 -8.02 2.58 1.78
CA LEU A 399 -6.76 3.24 1.39
C LEU A 399 -6.78 4.74 1.74
N TYR A 400 -7.93 5.37 1.62
CA TYR A 400 -8.16 6.77 1.96
C TYR A 400 -9.24 6.83 3.04
N PRO A 401 -8.90 6.66 4.32
CA PRO A 401 -9.89 6.59 5.40
C PRO A 401 -10.62 7.92 5.61
N ASP A 402 -11.92 7.84 5.89
CA ASP A 402 -12.78 9.01 6.11
C ASP A 402 -12.30 9.88 7.27
N PRO A 403 -11.92 11.15 7.05
CA PRO A 403 -11.45 12.05 8.11
C PRO A 403 -12.51 12.36 9.17
N VAL A 404 -13.80 12.22 8.86
CA VAL A 404 -14.88 12.41 9.87
C VAL A 404 -14.89 11.26 10.88
N ALA A 405 -14.82 10.02 10.39
CA ALA A 405 -14.80 8.83 11.23
C ALA A 405 -13.44 8.59 11.91
N HIS A 406 -12.36 9.13 11.33
CA HIS A 406 -10.99 8.96 11.78
C HIS A 406 -10.30 10.32 11.98
N PRO A 407 -10.48 10.98 13.13
CA PRO A 407 -9.88 12.30 13.41
C PRO A 407 -8.34 12.31 13.39
N ASP A 408 -7.70 11.15 13.52
CA ASP A 408 -6.24 10.99 13.42
C ASP A 408 -5.77 10.66 11.99
N SER A 409 -6.68 10.62 11.02
CA SER A 409 -6.37 10.36 9.61
C SER A 409 -5.39 11.40 9.05
N ALA A 410 -4.51 10.98 8.14
CA ALA A 410 -3.64 11.90 7.39
C ALA A 410 -4.44 12.97 6.60
N TRP A 411 -5.74 12.73 6.41
CA TRP A 411 -6.67 13.61 5.71
C TRP A 411 -7.49 14.52 6.66
N ALA A 412 -7.33 14.41 7.98
CA ALA A 412 -8.19 15.05 8.99
C ALA A 412 -7.98 16.58 9.17
N GLN A 413 -7.18 17.21 8.30
CA GLN A 413 -6.94 18.65 8.27
C GLN A 413 -7.08 19.19 6.84
N SER A 414 -8.21 18.89 6.22
CA SER A 414 -8.51 19.35 4.86
C SER A 414 -8.83 20.85 4.84
N PRO A 415 -8.17 21.64 3.97
CA PRO A 415 -8.63 22.99 3.67
C PRO A 415 -9.91 22.96 2.84
N ASN A 416 -10.69 24.03 2.90
CA ASN A 416 -11.93 24.24 2.11
C ASN A 416 -13.13 23.36 2.51
N SER A 417 -12.99 22.02 2.49
CA SER A 417 -14.04 21.08 2.93
C SER A 417 -13.45 19.85 3.61
N THR A 418 -14.24 19.14 4.40
CA THR A 418 -13.76 18.02 5.23
C THR A 418 -13.08 16.91 4.42
N GLN A 419 -13.56 16.63 3.21
CA GLN A 419 -13.01 15.58 2.34
C GLN A 419 -11.91 16.07 1.38
N TYR A 420 -11.61 17.37 1.30
CA TYR A 420 -10.81 17.90 0.19
C TYR A 420 -9.42 17.25 0.07
N ASN A 421 -8.61 17.15 1.15
CA ASN A 421 -7.31 16.49 1.05
C ASN A 421 -7.42 15.00 0.70
N ARG A 422 -8.49 14.33 1.16
CA ARG A 422 -8.76 12.92 0.85
C ARG A 422 -9.08 12.72 -0.64
N VAL A 423 -9.94 13.58 -1.19
CA VAL A 423 -10.29 13.59 -2.62
C VAL A 423 -9.06 13.94 -3.46
N SER A 424 -8.35 15.02 -3.11
CA SER A 424 -7.11 15.43 -3.80
C SER A 424 -6.05 14.33 -3.76
N GLY A 425 -5.80 13.72 -2.59
CA GLY A 425 -4.81 12.66 -2.43
C GLY A 425 -5.14 11.43 -3.28
N SER A 426 -6.37 10.91 -3.16
CA SER A 426 -6.81 9.75 -3.94
C SER A 426 -6.78 9.99 -5.45
N TRP A 427 -7.20 11.18 -5.90
CA TRP A 427 -7.18 11.53 -7.31
C TRP A 427 -5.75 11.74 -7.82
N SER A 428 -4.86 12.37 -7.04
CA SER A 428 -3.44 12.55 -7.38
C SER A 428 -2.76 11.21 -7.65
N ASP A 429 -3.01 10.24 -6.76
CA ASP A 429 -2.44 8.90 -6.85
C ASP A 429 -2.93 8.16 -8.09
N MET A 430 -4.24 8.17 -8.36
CA MET A 430 -4.81 7.54 -9.55
C MET A 430 -4.37 8.23 -10.84
N ALA A 431 -4.42 9.56 -10.89
CA ALA A 431 -4.24 10.30 -12.12
C ALA A 431 -2.78 10.45 -12.53
N TYR A 432 -1.81 10.54 -11.59
CA TYR A 432 -0.43 10.91 -11.95
C TYR A 432 0.66 10.21 -11.12
N ILE A 433 0.54 10.16 -9.79
CA ILE A 433 1.64 9.69 -8.93
C ILE A 433 1.88 8.18 -9.08
N CYS A 434 0.82 7.36 -8.98
CA CYS A 434 0.95 5.91 -9.18
C CYS A 434 1.28 5.55 -10.63
N PRO A 435 0.65 6.15 -11.67
CA PRO A 435 1.05 5.95 -13.06
C PRO A 435 2.52 6.28 -13.34
N SER A 436 3.06 7.40 -12.82
CA SER A 436 4.48 7.73 -12.94
C SER A 436 5.37 6.63 -12.33
N ARG A 437 5.00 6.12 -11.15
CA ARG A 437 5.73 5.02 -10.49
C ARG A 437 5.63 3.72 -11.27
N ALA A 438 4.46 3.41 -11.84
CA ALA A 438 4.23 2.21 -12.64
C ALA A 438 5.08 2.25 -13.91
N THR A 439 5.06 3.35 -14.67
CA THR A 439 5.92 3.54 -15.84
C THR A 439 7.39 3.38 -15.50
N ALA A 440 7.87 4.03 -14.43
CA ALA A 440 9.27 3.94 -14.02
C ALA A 440 9.66 2.51 -13.62
N SER A 441 8.77 1.79 -12.95
CA SER A 441 9.02 0.40 -12.52
C SER A 441 9.03 -0.55 -13.72
N THR A 442 8.05 -0.46 -14.61
CA THR A 442 7.96 -1.28 -15.83
C THR A 442 9.19 -1.10 -16.73
N THR A 443 9.58 0.15 -16.98
CA THR A 443 10.74 0.46 -17.85
C THR A 443 12.06 0.03 -17.23
N SER A 444 12.29 0.34 -15.95
CA SER A 444 13.48 -0.07 -15.20
C SER A 444 13.64 -1.60 -15.13
N ASN A 445 12.54 -2.34 -14.91
CA ASN A 445 12.54 -3.81 -14.89
C ASN A 445 12.91 -4.45 -16.23
N LYS A 446 12.71 -3.73 -17.36
CA LYS A 446 13.17 -4.16 -18.69
C LYS A 446 14.60 -3.70 -19.00
N GLY A 447 15.32 -3.14 -18.02
CA GLY A 447 16.69 -2.67 -18.20
C GLY A 447 16.81 -1.34 -18.94
N VAL A 448 15.70 -0.62 -19.14
CA VAL A 448 15.73 0.71 -19.75
C VAL A 448 16.28 1.72 -18.75
N ALA A 449 17.11 2.65 -19.25
CA ALA A 449 17.64 3.74 -18.45
C ALA A 449 16.48 4.68 -18.05
N THR A 450 16.11 4.62 -16.78
CA THR A 450 14.91 5.28 -16.26
C THR A 450 15.27 6.20 -15.11
N TRP A 451 14.71 7.41 -15.09
CA TRP A 451 14.80 8.34 -13.98
C TRP A 451 13.41 8.82 -13.57
N ARG A 452 13.20 8.99 -12.26
CA ARG A 452 11.93 9.47 -11.70
C ARG A 452 12.16 10.63 -10.74
N LEU A 453 11.32 11.66 -10.85
CA LEU A 453 11.34 12.83 -9.98
C LEU A 453 9.98 13.07 -9.33
N ARG A 454 9.99 13.53 -8.08
CA ARG A 454 8.86 14.25 -7.48
C ARG A 454 9.24 15.72 -7.35
N PHE A 455 8.56 16.60 -8.07
CA PHE A 455 8.72 18.03 -7.90
C PHE A 455 8.00 18.49 -6.64
N ASN A 456 8.70 19.24 -5.79
CA ASN A 456 8.21 19.64 -4.46
C ASN A 456 8.62 21.07 -4.10
N THR A 457 8.75 21.94 -5.10
CA THR A 457 9.13 23.35 -4.91
C THR A 457 7.85 24.20 -4.85
N PRO A 458 7.64 24.99 -3.78
CA PRO A 458 6.45 25.83 -3.66
C PRO A 458 6.25 26.82 -4.82
N GLY A 459 5.01 27.01 -5.25
CA GLY A 459 4.63 27.97 -6.30
C GLY A 459 4.33 29.40 -5.79
N HIS A 460 4.09 30.33 -6.71
CA HIS A 460 3.79 31.74 -6.42
C HIS A 460 2.27 32.05 -6.39
N PRO A 461 1.81 33.06 -5.61
CA PRO A 461 2.34 33.46 -4.31
C PRO A 461 1.76 32.57 -3.20
N LEU A 462 2.68 32.08 -2.35
CA LEU A 462 2.46 31.33 -1.11
C LEU A 462 1.36 31.93 -0.20
N GLU A 463 1.07 33.23 -0.31
CA GLU A 463 0.13 33.96 0.54
C GLU A 463 -1.35 33.78 0.15
N ALA A 464 -1.69 33.56 -1.13
CA ALA A 464 -3.10 33.47 -1.56
C ALA A 464 -3.65 32.02 -1.52
N HIS A 465 -2.79 31.02 -1.76
CA HIS A 465 -3.21 29.64 -2.00
C HIS A 465 -2.27 28.59 -1.38
N GLY A 466 -1.55 28.90 -0.30
CA GLY A 466 -0.61 27.95 0.35
C GLY A 466 -1.23 26.60 0.74
N TRP A 467 -2.55 26.54 0.94
CA TRP A 467 -3.31 25.31 1.19
C TRP A 467 -3.34 24.34 0.00
N ARG A 468 -3.05 24.80 -1.23
CA ARG A 468 -2.99 23.98 -2.45
C ARG A 468 -1.67 23.22 -2.61
N GLY A 469 -0.69 23.40 -1.71
CA GLY A 469 0.58 22.68 -1.77
C GLY A 469 1.33 22.92 -3.08
N ILE A 470 1.77 21.84 -3.72
CA ILE A 470 2.50 21.83 -5.00
C ILE A 470 1.59 21.22 -6.09
N PRO A 471 0.65 22.00 -6.65
CA PRO A 471 -0.37 21.48 -7.54
C PRO A 471 0.18 21.07 -8.91
N HIS A 472 -0.65 20.38 -9.70
CA HIS A 472 -0.35 20.01 -11.08
C HIS A 472 0.19 21.17 -11.92
N ALA A 473 1.17 20.87 -12.77
CA ALA A 473 1.87 21.81 -13.65
C ALA A 473 2.62 22.96 -12.96
N SER A 474 2.78 22.93 -11.62
CA SER A 474 3.61 23.91 -10.90
C SER A 474 5.09 23.88 -11.29
N ASP A 475 5.55 22.80 -11.91
CA ASP A 475 6.90 22.62 -12.43
C ASP A 475 7.07 23.03 -13.90
N ALA A 476 6.00 23.49 -14.56
CA ALA A 476 6.02 23.86 -15.98
C ALA A 476 7.10 24.90 -16.28
N ALA A 477 7.06 26.07 -15.66
CA ALA A 477 8.02 27.15 -15.93
C ALA A 477 9.47 26.84 -15.52
N TYR A 478 9.66 25.86 -14.63
CA TYR A 478 10.99 25.47 -14.19
C TYR A 478 11.75 24.70 -15.28
N ILE A 479 11.07 24.01 -16.20
CA ILE A 479 11.73 23.17 -17.22
C ILE A 479 12.52 24.00 -18.24
N TRP A 480 12.11 25.24 -18.51
CA TRP A 480 12.80 26.17 -19.42
C TRP A 480 13.57 27.28 -18.69
N ASN A 481 13.81 27.11 -17.38
CA ASN A 481 14.58 28.04 -16.56
C ASN A 481 13.99 29.48 -16.56
N GLU A 482 12.67 29.59 -16.42
CA GLU A 482 12.01 30.89 -16.34
C GLU A 482 12.55 31.72 -15.16
N PRO A 483 13.13 32.91 -15.38
CA PRO A 483 13.74 33.71 -14.31
C PRO A 483 12.72 34.30 -13.33
N THR A 484 11.44 34.40 -13.73
CA THR A 484 10.37 35.00 -12.92
C THR A 484 9.73 34.03 -11.92
N VAL A 485 10.11 32.75 -11.93
CA VAL A 485 9.64 31.78 -10.94
C VAL A 485 10.18 32.09 -9.54
N PRO A 486 9.47 31.71 -8.46
CA PRO A 486 9.88 32.08 -7.10
C PRO A 486 11.24 31.51 -6.66
N PHE A 487 11.65 30.39 -7.24
CA PHE A 487 12.89 29.67 -6.88
C PHE A 487 13.78 29.49 -8.12
N PRO A 488 14.41 30.57 -8.63
CA PRO A 488 15.16 30.54 -9.88
C PRO A 488 16.40 29.63 -9.82
N GLU A 489 16.97 29.39 -8.64
CA GLU A 489 18.03 28.39 -8.46
C GLU A 489 17.55 26.95 -8.69
N VAL A 490 16.32 26.64 -8.30
CA VAL A 490 15.72 25.34 -8.59
C VAL A 490 15.41 25.23 -10.08
N ALA A 491 14.98 26.32 -10.71
CA ALA A 491 14.75 26.37 -12.16
C ALA A 491 16.03 26.07 -12.95
N ARG A 492 17.16 26.71 -12.58
CA ARG A 492 18.47 26.44 -13.19
C ARG A 492 18.86 24.97 -13.07
N MET A 493 18.70 24.38 -11.88
CA MET A 493 19.05 22.98 -11.65
C MET A 493 18.12 22.02 -12.40
N TYR A 494 16.80 22.24 -12.33
CA TYR A 494 15.80 21.38 -12.97
C TYR A 494 15.95 21.42 -14.49
N HIS A 495 16.09 22.61 -15.07
CA HIS A 495 16.39 22.80 -16.49
C HIS A 495 17.68 22.08 -16.91
N ALA A 496 18.77 22.20 -16.15
CA ALA A 496 20.04 21.56 -16.49
C ALA A 496 19.92 20.03 -16.62
N TYR A 497 19.17 19.35 -15.73
CA TYR A 497 18.91 17.92 -15.89
C TYR A 497 18.12 17.60 -17.16
N MET A 498 17.10 18.39 -17.47
CA MET A 498 16.26 18.16 -18.65
C MET A 498 17.01 18.44 -19.94
N ALA A 499 17.77 19.54 -20.00
CA ALA A 499 18.66 19.87 -21.12
C ALA A 499 19.75 18.80 -21.31
N SER A 500 20.36 18.30 -20.23
CA SER A 500 21.32 17.18 -20.29
C SER A 500 20.67 15.92 -20.85
N PHE A 501 19.46 15.59 -20.43
CA PHE A 501 18.74 14.43 -20.94
C PHE A 501 18.39 14.58 -22.42
N VAL A 502 17.97 15.77 -22.87
CA VAL A 502 17.74 16.06 -24.29
C VAL A 502 19.04 15.91 -25.08
N ALA A 503 20.14 16.47 -24.59
CA ALA A 503 21.44 16.46 -25.27
C ALA A 503 22.07 15.06 -25.36
N ALA A 504 21.86 14.20 -24.36
CA ALA A 504 22.66 12.99 -24.20
C ALA A 504 21.91 11.70 -23.81
N GLY A 505 20.62 11.77 -23.48
CA GLY A 505 19.88 10.63 -22.92
C GLY A 505 20.22 10.29 -21.48
N ASP A 506 20.98 11.14 -20.79
CA ASP A 506 21.31 10.99 -19.36
C ASP A 506 21.21 12.37 -18.69
N PRO A 507 20.35 12.54 -17.66
CA PRO A 507 20.24 13.82 -16.96
C PRO A 507 21.53 14.22 -16.23
N ASN A 508 22.44 13.28 -15.94
CA ASN A 508 23.65 13.55 -15.16
C ASN A 508 24.84 14.04 -15.98
N LYS A 509 24.85 13.79 -17.29
CA LYS A 509 26.05 14.00 -18.12
C LYS A 509 26.51 15.45 -18.16
N PHE A 510 25.55 16.37 -18.24
CA PHE A 510 25.73 17.81 -18.30
C PHE A 510 24.88 18.51 -17.23
N ARG A 511 24.73 17.87 -16.07
CA ARG A 511 24.04 18.49 -14.93
C ARG A 511 24.82 19.71 -14.44
N LEU A 512 24.12 20.66 -13.85
CA LEU A 512 24.71 21.87 -13.28
C LEU A 512 25.78 21.52 -12.22
N ASP A 513 26.93 22.17 -12.29
CA ASP A 513 28.01 21.99 -11.30
C ASP A 513 27.52 22.20 -9.87
N GLY A 514 27.83 21.25 -9.00
CA GLY A 514 27.37 21.25 -7.61
C GLY A 514 25.95 20.70 -7.39
N SER A 515 25.21 20.39 -8.45
CA SER A 515 23.94 19.67 -8.32
C SER A 515 24.16 18.18 -7.97
N PRO A 516 23.24 17.55 -7.21
CA PRO A 516 23.38 16.15 -6.84
C PRO A 516 23.37 15.23 -8.07
N GLU A 517 23.91 14.03 -7.94
CA GLU A 517 23.63 13.00 -8.94
C GLU A 517 22.17 12.58 -8.85
N TRP A 518 21.46 12.52 -9.98
CA TRP A 518 20.14 11.94 -10.07
C TRP A 518 20.28 10.44 -10.37
N PRO A 519 20.14 9.57 -9.36
CA PRO A 519 20.35 8.14 -9.56
C PRO A 519 19.32 7.58 -10.53
N GLN A 520 19.76 6.65 -11.39
CA GLN A 520 18.83 5.83 -12.17
C GLN A 520 17.87 5.11 -11.23
N TYR A 521 16.59 5.16 -11.58
CA TYR A 521 15.55 4.44 -10.88
C TYR A 521 15.77 2.94 -11.07
N LYS A 522 16.06 2.25 -9.97
CA LYS A 522 16.08 0.79 -9.91
C LYS A 522 14.89 0.33 -9.11
N ALA A 523 14.00 -0.41 -9.76
CA ALA A 523 13.02 -1.23 -9.05
C ALA A 523 13.79 -2.30 -8.24
N SER A 524 14.19 -1.98 -7.00
CA SER A 524 14.73 -2.99 -6.07
C SER A 524 13.71 -4.12 -5.88
N ASP A 525 14.16 -5.32 -5.48
CA ASP A 525 13.36 -6.51 -5.07
C ASP A 525 12.27 -6.24 -3.99
N ARG A 526 12.04 -4.97 -3.63
CA ARG A 526 10.82 -4.44 -3.02
C ARG A 526 9.59 -4.47 -3.95
N LEU A 527 9.69 -5.06 -5.14
CA LEU A 527 8.57 -5.30 -6.06
C LEU A 527 8.42 -6.80 -6.42
N ASN A 528 8.26 -7.67 -5.42
CA ASN A 528 7.38 -8.84 -5.57
C ASN A 528 5.88 -8.45 -5.56
N GLY A 529 5.53 -7.20 -5.90
CA GLY A 529 4.15 -6.68 -5.84
C GLY A 529 3.90 -5.48 -6.75
N GLY A 530 4.57 -5.44 -7.91
CA GLY A 530 4.59 -4.25 -8.79
C GLY A 530 3.96 -4.42 -10.17
N CYS A 531 3.46 -5.60 -10.53
CA CYS A 531 2.45 -5.70 -11.59
C CYS A 531 1.10 -5.34 -10.99
N CYS A 532 0.19 -4.74 -11.76
CA CYS A 532 -1.24 -4.87 -11.47
C CYS A 532 -1.45 -6.36 -11.17
N PRO A 533 -1.82 -6.74 -9.93
CA PRO A 533 -1.57 -8.10 -9.50
C PRO A 533 -2.41 -9.01 -10.41
N GLU A 534 -1.79 -9.99 -11.05
CA GLU A 534 -2.56 -11.12 -11.58
C GLU A 534 -3.45 -11.70 -10.47
N GLN A 535 -3.06 -11.53 -9.20
CA GLN A 535 -3.89 -11.63 -8.00
C GLN A 535 -5.20 -10.83 -8.03
N LEU A 536 -5.25 -9.57 -8.46
CA LEU A 536 -6.50 -8.77 -8.50
C LEU A 536 -7.38 -9.16 -9.69
N ALA A 537 -6.79 -9.55 -10.83
CA ALA A 537 -7.53 -10.12 -11.96
C ALA A 537 -8.11 -11.50 -11.61
N LYS A 538 -7.34 -12.35 -10.92
CA LYS A 538 -7.82 -13.62 -10.34
C LYS A 538 -8.90 -13.37 -9.29
N MET A 539 -8.67 -12.49 -8.32
CA MET A 539 -9.64 -12.07 -7.29
C MET A 539 -10.92 -11.43 -7.85
N ALA A 540 -10.87 -10.77 -9.02
CA ALA A 540 -12.06 -10.26 -9.70
C ALA A 540 -12.78 -11.32 -10.55
N MET A 541 -12.12 -12.46 -10.85
CA MET A 541 -12.70 -13.56 -11.60
C MET A 541 -13.79 -14.21 -10.74
N LYS A 542 -15.03 -14.09 -11.20
CA LYS A 542 -16.18 -14.72 -10.57
C LYS A 542 -16.15 -16.22 -10.86
N ILE A 543 -15.85 -17.01 -9.84
CA ILE A 543 -15.80 -18.47 -9.90
C ILE A 543 -17.19 -19.01 -9.53
N PRO A 544 -17.89 -19.72 -10.43
CA PRO A 544 -19.19 -20.28 -10.08
C PRO A 544 -19.04 -21.41 -9.06
N VAL A 545 -20.06 -21.58 -8.22
CA VAL A 545 -20.11 -22.65 -7.20
C VAL A 545 -19.90 -24.04 -7.82
N SER A 546 -20.40 -24.26 -9.03
CA SER A 546 -20.19 -25.51 -9.78
C SER A 546 -18.72 -25.78 -10.08
N GLU A 547 -17.91 -24.74 -10.31
CA GLU A 547 -16.47 -24.89 -10.53
C GLU A 547 -15.77 -25.24 -9.23
N VAL A 548 -16.03 -24.49 -8.14
CA VAL A 548 -15.44 -24.77 -6.83
C VAL A 548 -15.67 -26.22 -6.39
N ARG A 549 -16.88 -26.75 -6.62
CA ARG A 549 -17.24 -28.15 -6.27
C ARG A 549 -16.38 -29.21 -6.99
N LYS A 550 -15.78 -28.91 -8.14
CA LYS A 550 -14.87 -29.85 -8.84
C LYS A 550 -13.58 -30.09 -8.05
N HIS A 551 -13.16 -29.13 -7.25
CA HIS A 551 -11.93 -29.16 -6.45
C HIS A 551 -12.22 -29.65 -5.02
N SER A 552 -12.81 -30.84 -4.92
CA SER A 552 -13.31 -31.46 -3.67
C SER A 552 -12.48 -32.65 -3.17
N SER A 553 -11.24 -32.83 -3.64
CA SER A 553 -10.35 -33.94 -3.25
C SER A 553 -9.01 -33.48 -2.65
N SER A 554 -8.18 -34.40 -2.16
CA SER A 554 -6.85 -34.06 -1.60
C SER A 554 -5.86 -33.53 -2.65
N ASP A 555 -6.03 -33.99 -3.89
CA ASP A 555 -5.13 -33.70 -5.02
C ASP A 555 -5.58 -32.48 -5.82
N SER A 556 -6.75 -31.93 -5.48
CA SER A 556 -7.35 -30.74 -6.05
C SER A 556 -8.37 -30.19 -5.04
N CYS A 557 -7.91 -29.26 -4.18
CA CYS A 557 -8.63 -28.80 -3.00
C CYS A 557 -8.80 -27.29 -3.02
N TRP A 558 -10.00 -26.80 -3.37
CA TRP A 558 -10.34 -25.39 -3.22
C TRP A 558 -11.30 -25.19 -2.05
N ILE A 559 -11.17 -24.08 -1.34
CA ILE A 559 -12.11 -23.67 -0.29
C ILE A 559 -12.57 -22.22 -0.53
N VAL A 560 -13.73 -21.85 0.02
CA VAL A 560 -14.17 -20.45 0.05
C VAL A 560 -14.05 -19.88 1.46
N VAL A 561 -13.47 -18.68 1.59
CA VAL A 561 -13.41 -17.91 2.84
C VAL A 561 -13.78 -16.45 2.54
N ASP A 562 -14.82 -15.94 3.20
CA ASP A 562 -15.37 -14.59 3.02
C ASP A 562 -15.57 -14.23 1.54
N GLY A 563 -16.22 -15.14 0.81
CA GLY A 563 -16.53 -14.96 -0.61
C GLY A 563 -15.34 -15.09 -1.56
N HIS A 564 -14.15 -15.44 -1.08
CA HIS A 564 -12.96 -15.66 -1.92
C HIS A 564 -12.60 -17.14 -2.00
N VAL A 565 -12.28 -17.60 -3.20
CA VAL A 565 -11.85 -18.96 -3.51
C VAL A 565 -10.33 -19.05 -3.41
N TYR A 566 -9.86 -20.02 -2.63
CA TYR A 566 -8.44 -20.30 -2.41
C TYR A 566 -8.12 -21.72 -2.84
N ASP A 567 -7.02 -21.89 -3.58
CA ASP A 567 -6.43 -23.18 -3.85
C ASP A 567 -5.55 -23.58 -2.67
N MET A 568 -5.96 -24.63 -1.98
CA MET A 568 -5.27 -25.15 -0.80
C MET A 568 -4.54 -26.46 -1.11
N THR A 569 -4.43 -26.86 -2.37
CA THR A 569 -3.89 -28.17 -2.76
C THR A 569 -2.44 -28.36 -2.28
N SER A 570 -1.57 -27.41 -2.58
CA SER A 570 -0.16 -27.39 -2.15
C SER A 570 0.01 -27.02 -0.67
N PHE A 571 -0.88 -26.18 -0.14
CA PHE A 571 -0.77 -25.66 1.21
C PHE A 571 -1.30 -26.64 2.28
N ALA A 572 -2.39 -27.35 2.00
CA ALA A 572 -3.06 -28.22 2.98
C ALA A 572 -2.12 -29.25 3.65
N PRO A 573 -1.20 -29.93 2.94
CA PRO A 573 -0.23 -30.83 3.57
C PRO A 573 0.69 -30.15 4.59
N THR A 574 0.96 -28.86 4.39
CA THR A 574 1.85 -28.04 5.25
C THR A 574 1.09 -27.21 6.28
N HIS A 575 -0.24 -27.21 6.23
CA HIS A 575 -1.07 -26.44 7.14
C HIS A 575 -0.80 -26.84 8.60
N PRO A 576 -0.54 -25.89 9.51
CA PRO A 576 -0.33 -26.18 10.92
C PRO A 576 -1.44 -27.03 11.55
N GLY A 577 -2.68 -26.81 11.10
CA GLY A 577 -3.87 -27.55 11.54
C GLY A 577 -3.96 -29.01 11.11
N GLY A 578 -3.02 -29.46 10.28
CA GLY A 578 -3.14 -30.68 9.50
C GLY A 578 -4.02 -30.49 8.28
N ALA A 579 -3.78 -31.27 7.23
CA ALA A 579 -4.49 -31.17 5.95
C ALA A 579 -5.97 -31.52 6.05
N GLN A 580 -6.33 -32.43 6.95
CA GLN A 580 -7.70 -32.98 7.06
C GLN A 580 -8.77 -31.93 7.36
N ILE A 581 -8.43 -30.87 8.12
CA ILE A 581 -9.40 -29.82 8.43
C ILE A 581 -9.75 -28.97 7.19
N ILE A 582 -8.79 -28.79 6.29
CA ILE A 582 -9.00 -28.12 5.00
C ILE A 582 -9.78 -29.05 4.07
N TYR A 583 -9.38 -30.33 3.98
CA TYR A 583 -10.04 -31.31 3.12
C TYR A 583 -11.52 -31.51 3.45
N ARG A 584 -11.95 -31.31 4.71
CA ARG A 584 -13.37 -31.33 5.09
C ARG A 584 -14.23 -30.32 4.33
N TYR A 585 -13.61 -29.20 3.94
CA TYR A 585 -14.23 -28.10 3.21
C TYR A 585 -13.77 -28.03 1.75
N ALA A 586 -13.09 -29.06 1.23
CA ALA A 586 -12.73 -29.13 -0.18
C ALA A 586 -14.00 -29.02 -1.04
N GLY A 587 -14.01 -28.05 -1.95
CA GLY A 587 -15.13 -27.70 -2.82
C GLY A 587 -16.31 -27.02 -2.11
N LYS A 588 -16.11 -26.48 -0.90
CA LYS A 588 -17.16 -25.90 -0.05
C LYS A 588 -16.76 -24.54 0.55
N ASP A 589 -17.74 -23.86 1.12
CA ASP A 589 -17.54 -22.65 1.91
C ASP A 589 -17.07 -22.98 3.34
N ALA A 590 -15.90 -22.48 3.70
CA ALA A 590 -15.23 -22.65 4.98
C ALA A 590 -15.29 -21.39 5.86
N THR A 591 -15.97 -20.33 5.41
CA THR A 591 -15.94 -18.99 6.03
C THR A 591 -16.22 -19.03 7.53
N ASP A 592 -17.31 -19.66 7.97
CA ASP A 592 -17.69 -19.71 9.39
C ASP A 592 -16.64 -20.44 10.23
N GLN A 593 -16.12 -21.56 9.71
CA GLN A 593 -15.14 -22.38 10.42
C GLN A 593 -13.77 -21.70 10.47
N TYR A 594 -13.39 -20.97 9.41
CA TYR A 594 -12.17 -20.18 9.35
C TYR A 594 -12.25 -18.98 10.30
N ASN A 595 -13.33 -18.19 10.22
CA ASN A 595 -13.51 -16.96 11.00
C ASN A 595 -13.68 -17.19 12.50
N ALA A 596 -14.06 -18.41 12.91
CA ALA A 596 -14.09 -18.84 14.30
C ALA A 596 -12.70 -18.94 14.95
N VAL A 597 -11.63 -19.07 14.17
CA VAL A 597 -10.26 -19.29 14.67
C VAL A 597 -9.22 -18.32 14.11
N HIS A 598 -9.46 -17.76 12.92
CA HIS A 598 -8.56 -16.83 12.23
C HIS A 598 -9.28 -15.53 11.88
N ALA A 599 -8.53 -14.44 11.76
CA ALA A 599 -9.02 -13.22 11.12
C ALA A 599 -9.10 -13.44 9.59
N PRO A 600 -10.12 -12.88 8.91
CA PRO A 600 -10.23 -12.92 7.45
C PRO A 600 -8.95 -12.48 6.73
N SER A 601 -8.29 -11.45 7.25
CA SER A 601 -7.04 -10.89 6.70
C SER A 601 -5.83 -11.83 6.81
N LEU A 602 -5.90 -12.90 7.61
CA LEU A 602 -4.76 -13.78 7.83
C LEU A 602 -4.48 -14.67 6.61
N ILE A 603 -5.50 -15.24 5.97
CA ILE A 603 -5.31 -16.15 4.83
C ILE A 603 -4.74 -15.39 3.63
N SER A 604 -5.20 -14.15 3.42
CA SER A 604 -4.75 -13.31 2.32
C SER A 604 -3.34 -12.74 2.50
N LYS A 605 -2.86 -12.63 3.73
CA LYS A 605 -1.50 -12.17 4.04
C LYS A 605 -0.50 -13.33 4.21
N THR A 606 -0.98 -14.56 4.41
CA THR A 606 -0.13 -15.73 4.70
C THR A 606 0.10 -16.62 3.48
N LEU A 607 -0.87 -16.70 2.58
CA LEU A 607 -0.72 -17.48 1.35
C LEU A 607 -0.09 -16.64 0.24
N ASP A 608 0.78 -17.27 -0.55
CA ASP A 608 1.31 -16.67 -1.77
C ASP A 608 0.19 -16.47 -2.80
N SER A 609 0.40 -15.52 -3.71
CA SER A 609 -0.50 -15.15 -4.81
C SER A 609 -1.14 -16.32 -5.55
N ASP A 610 -0.37 -17.40 -5.70
CA ASP A 610 -0.77 -18.54 -6.52
C ASP A 610 -1.87 -19.39 -5.89
N HIS A 611 -2.08 -19.24 -4.59
CA HIS A 611 -3.19 -19.87 -3.85
C HIS A 611 -4.49 -19.06 -3.96
N HIS A 612 -4.47 -17.85 -4.52
CA HIS A 612 -5.66 -17.01 -4.69
C HIS A 612 -6.30 -17.26 -6.06
N VAL A 613 -7.44 -17.95 -6.07
CA VAL A 613 -8.11 -18.38 -7.30
C VAL A 613 -9.07 -17.31 -7.82
N GLY A 614 -9.93 -16.77 -6.96
CA GLY A 614 -10.84 -15.70 -7.34
C GLY A 614 -11.95 -15.39 -6.35
N ARG A 615 -12.99 -14.68 -6.78
CA ARG A 615 -14.17 -14.41 -5.94
C ARG A 615 -15.30 -15.36 -6.31
N LEU A 616 -16.00 -15.89 -5.33
CA LEU A 616 -17.15 -16.74 -5.58
C LEU A 616 -18.26 -15.93 -6.27
N ASP A 617 -18.83 -16.46 -7.34
CA ASP A 617 -20.07 -15.94 -7.91
C ASP A 617 -21.27 -16.36 -7.03
N GLU A 618 -21.64 -15.51 -6.09
CA GLU A 618 -22.77 -15.77 -5.20
C GLU A 618 -24.10 -15.96 -5.95
N THR A 619 -24.24 -15.45 -7.18
CA THR A 619 -25.46 -15.64 -7.98
C THR A 619 -25.60 -17.05 -8.53
N SER A 620 -24.47 -17.77 -8.66
CA SER A 620 -24.40 -19.16 -9.10
C SER A 620 -24.70 -20.17 -7.98
N ALA A 621 -24.90 -19.69 -6.75
CA ALA A 621 -25.11 -20.54 -5.58
C ALA A 621 -26.48 -21.25 -5.63
N PRO A 622 -26.52 -22.58 -5.76
CA PRO A 622 -27.77 -23.33 -5.65
C PRO A 622 -28.34 -23.22 -4.22
N LYS A 623 -29.63 -23.51 -4.04
CA LYS A 623 -30.33 -23.36 -2.73
C LYS A 623 -29.69 -24.16 -1.59
N ASP A 624 -28.92 -25.21 -1.92
CA ASP A 624 -28.15 -26.05 -0.99
C ASP A 624 -26.73 -25.51 -0.69
N TRP A 625 -26.26 -24.48 -1.40
CA TRP A 625 -25.00 -23.80 -1.07
C TRP A 625 -25.15 -22.96 0.19
N THR A 626 -26.27 -22.23 0.31
CA THR A 626 -26.62 -21.45 1.50
C THR A 626 -27.09 -22.30 2.68
N SER A 627 -27.48 -23.57 2.45
CA SER A 627 -27.75 -24.53 3.53
C SER A 627 -26.47 -25.05 4.21
N SER A 628 -25.30 -24.71 3.66
CA SER A 628 -23.99 -24.92 4.31
C SER A 628 -23.56 -23.78 5.22
N LYS A 629 -24.37 -22.70 5.35
CA LYS A 629 -24.28 -21.79 6.50
C LYS A 629 -24.62 -22.59 7.75
N SER A 630 -23.61 -23.27 8.29
CA SER A 630 -23.59 -23.53 9.71
C SER A 630 -23.90 -22.20 10.36
N LYS A 631 -24.93 -22.14 11.21
CA LYS A 631 -25.18 -20.94 12.02
C LYS A 631 -23.81 -20.42 12.49
N GLY A 632 -23.46 -19.19 12.10
CA GLY A 632 -22.23 -18.52 12.56
C GLY A 632 -22.06 -18.73 14.06
N PRO A 633 -20.82 -18.67 14.59
CA PRO A 633 -20.40 -19.26 15.86
C PRO A 633 -21.57 -19.33 16.83
N ALA A 634 -22.07 -20.56 17.05
CA ALA A 634 -23.32 -20.88 17.72
C ALA A 634 -23.78 -19.75 18.65
N GLU A 635 -24.98 -19.21 18.39
CA GLU A 635 -25.73 -18.39 19.35
C GLU A 635 -25.42 -18.90 20.76
N SER A 636 -24.89 -17.99 21.58
CA SER A 636 -24.50 -18.20 22.97
C SER A 636 -25.39 -19.23 23.67
N ALA A 637 -24.79 -20.26 24.27
CA ALA A 637 -25.53 -21.24 25.07
C ALA A 637 -26.10 -20.63 26.38
N GLY A 638 -25.75 -19.39 26.72
CA GLY A 638 -26.25 -18.66 27.88
C GLY A 638 -25.86 -17.18 27.88
N ALA A 639 -26.60 -16.36 28.64
CA ALA A 639 -26.27 -14.95 28.82
C ALA A 639 -24.96 -14.77 29.61
N ARG A 640 -24.16 -13.76 29.22
CA ARG A 640 -23.01 -13.28 29.99
C ARG A 640 -23.49 -12.61 31.27
N TYR A 641 -22.74 -12.73 32.36
CA TYR A 641 -23.01 -11.91 33.54
C TYR A 641 -22.70 -10.44 33.20
N PRO A 642 -23.46 -9.46 33.73
CA PRO A 642 -23.11 -8.04 33.56
C PRO A 642 -21.67 -7.79 34.01
N LEU A 643 -20.89 -7.02 33.25
CA LEU A 643 -19.49 -6.76 33.61
C LEU A 643 -19.38 -6.10 35.00
N SER A 644 -20.37 -5.28 35.37
CA SER A 644 -20.49 -4.65 36.69
C SER A 644 -20.71 -5.62 37.84
N SER A 645 -21.18 -6.86 37.59
CA SER A 645 -21.31 -7.89 38.63
C SER A 645 -20.08 -8.79 38.75
N ILE A 646 -19.06 -8.60 37.90
CA ILE A 646 -17.81 -9.35 37.95
C ILE A 646 -16.92 -8.71 39.02
N ILE A 647 -16.69 -9.43 40.12
CA ILE A 647 -15.90 -8.91 41.25
C ILE A 647 -14.57 -9.64 41.42
N ASN A 648 -14.33 -10.73 40.68
CA ASN A 648 -13.05 -11.43 40.66
C ASN A 648 -12.83 -12.27 39.38
N LEU A 649 -11.62 -12.81 39.19
CA LEU A 649 -11.25 -13.56 37.99
C LEU A 649 -11.96 -14.92 37.83
N TYR A 650 -12.50 -15.51 38.91
CA TYR A 650 -13.33 -16.71 38.82
C TYR A 650 -14.73 -16.41 38.29
N ASP A 651 -15.25 -15.19 38.48
CA ASP A 651 -16.55 -14.81 37.93
C ASP A 651 -16.46 -14.66 36.40
N PHE A 652 -15.31 -14.21 35.88
CA PHE A 652 -15.04 -14.25 34.43
C PHE A 652 -15.07 -15.69 33.91
N GLU A 653 -14.46 -16.64 34.62
CA GLU A 653 -14.49 -18.06 34.26
C GLU A 653 -15.93 -18.63 34.29
N ALA A 654 -16.71 -18.29 35.33
CA ALA A 654 -18.11 -18.70 35.44
C ALA A 654 -18.98 -18.11 34.32
N SER A 655 -18.80 -16.83 34.00
CA SER A 655 -19.51 -16.20 32.88
C SER A 655 -19.07 -16.80 31.54
N ALA A 656 -17.78 -17.07 31.35
CA ALA A 656 -17.28 -17.70 30.14
C ALA A 656 -17.83 -19.12 29.97
N LYS A 657 -17.97 -19.88 31.06
CA LYS A 657 -18.61 -21.21 31.03
C LYS A 657 -20.06 -21.15 30.53
N SER A 658 -20.78 -20.08 30.87
CA SER A 658 -22.16 -19.84 30.41
C SER A 658 -22.23 -19.42 28.95
N SER A 659 -21.33 -18.53 28.51
CA SER A 659 -21.45 -17.87 27.21
C SER A 659 -20.58 -18.44 26.09
N PHE A 660 -19.47 -19.11 26.40
CA PHE A 660 -18.61 -19.72 25.39
C PHE A 660 -19.31 -20.87 24.69
N SER A 661 -18.99 -21.05 23.41
CA SER A 661 -19.33 -22.30 22.72
C SER A 661 -18.66 -23.50 23.42
N PRO A 662 -19.22 -24.72 23.33
CA PRO A 662 -18.58 -25.90 23.88
C PRO A 662 -17.13 -26.10 23.42
N LYS A 663 -16.84 -25.75 22.16
CA LYS A 663 -15.49 -25.81 21.58
C LYS A 663 -14.55 -24.76 22.19
N SER A 664 -14.99 -23.51 22.26
CA SER A 664 -14.23 -22.40 22.86
C SER A 664 -13.94 -22.68 24.33
N TRP A 665 -14.94 -23.16 25.07
CA TRP A 665 -14.79 -23.56 26.47
C TRP A 665 -13.77 -24.69 26.62
N ALA A 666 -13.91 -25.77 25.85
CA ALA A 666 -12.97 -26.89 25.86
C ALA A 666 -11.54 -26.44 25.50
N TYR A 667 -11.37 -25.55 24.52
CA TYR A 667 -10.07 -25.02 24.13
C TYR A 667 -9.36 -24.28 25.28
N VAL A 668 -10.06 -23.38 25.95
CA VAL A 668 -9.47 -22.53 26.99
C VAL A 668 -9.29 -23.29 28.31
N LYS A 669 -10.30 -24.04 28.76
CA LYS A 669 -10.30 -24.70 30.08
C LYS A 669 -9.45 -25.96 30.13
N SER A 670 -9.34 -26.72 29.03
CA SER A 670 -8.64 -28.01 29.04
C SER A 670 -7.14 -27.88 29.29
N ALA A 671 -6.56 -29.01 29.67
CA ALA A 671 -5.16 -29.23 29.98
C ALA A 671 -4.75 -30.62 29.45
N SER A 672 -3.48 -30.97 29.63
CA SER A 672 -2.93 -32.24 29.16
C SER A 672 -3.50 -33.41 29.94
N ASN A 673 -3.82 -34.51 29.26
CA ASN A 673 -4.29 -35.77 29.84
C ASN A 673 -5.34 -35.57 30.93
N ASP A 674 -5.01 -35.84 32.18
CA ASP A 674 -5.90 -35.86 33.34
C ASP A 674 -6.05 -34.47 34.01
N CYS A 675 -5.42 -33.45 33.44
CA CYS A 675 -5.40 -32.08 33.95
C CYS A 675 -4.77 -31.92 35.35
N ILE A 676 -3.99 -32.91 35.82
CA ILE A 676 -3.42 -32.94 37.17
C ILE A 676 -2.56 -31.70 37.42
N THR A 677 -1.67 -31.40 36.47
CA THR A 677 -0.74 -30.25 36.58
C THR A 677 -1.48 -28.91 36.64
N ARG A 678 -2.55 -28.77 35.86
CA ARG A 678 -3.38 -27.54 35.85
C ARG A 678 -3.97 -27.30 37.24
N ASP A 679 -4.53 -28.33 37.84
CA ASP A 679 -5.23 -28.23 39.12
C ASP A 679 -4.22 -28.10 40.26
N ALA A 680 -3.10 -28.81 40.20
CA ALA A 680 -2.01 -28.72 41.17
C ALA A 680 -1.35 -27.32 41.19
N ASN A 681 -1.22 -26.64 40.04
CA ASN A 681 -0.78 -25.24 39.99
C ASN A 681 -1.64 -24.32 40.87
N ILE A 682 -2.97 -24.50 40.84
CA ILE A 682 -3.90 -23.71 41.65
C ILE A 682 -3.84 -24.16 43.12
N GLU A 683 -3.77 -25.47 43.36
CA GLU A 683 -3.80 -26.03 44.70
C GLU A 683 -2.58 -25.64 45.54
N MET A 684 -1.37 -25.68 44.96
CA MET A 684 -0.14 -25.35 45.69
C MET A 684 -0.09 -23.88 46.11
N LEU A 685 -0.64 -22.96 45.31
CA LEU A 685 -0.74 -21.53 45.67
C LEU A 685 -1.61 -21.30 46.92
N LYS A 686 -2.67 -22.12 47.10
CA LYS A 686 -3.57 -22.04 48.27
C LYS A 686 -2.91 -22.54 49.56
N ARG A 687 -1.88 -23.38 49.44
CA ARG A 687 -1.13 -23.96 50.57
C ARG A 687 0.00 -23.06 51.08
N ILE A 688 0.31 -21.97 50.37
CA ILE A 688 1.25 -20.93 50.81
C ILE A 688 0.47 -19.82 51.51
N TRP A 689 0.80 -19.58 52.78
CA TRP A 689 0.08 -18.61 53.63
C TRP A 689 0.90 -17.36 53.87
N PHE A 690 0.23 -16.22 54.01
CA PHE A 690 0.90 -15.00 54.45
C PHE A 690 1.24 -15.04 55.93
N ARG A 691 2.29 -14.29 56.29
CA ARG A 691 2.69 -13.94 57.64
C ARG A 691 2.69 -12.41 57.73
N PRO A 692 1.52 -11.78 57.91
CA PRO A 692 1.37 -10.33 57.87
C PRO A 692 2.22 -9.63 58.93
N ALA A 693 2.82 -8.49 58.56
CA ALA A 693 3.45 -7.60 59.52
C ALA A 693 2.47 -6.47 59.89
N VAL A 694 2.00 -6.49 61.13
CA VAL A 694 0.98 -5.54 61.63
C VAL A 694 1.58 -4.24 62.15
N MET A 695 0.74 -3.24 62.43
CA MET A 695 1.14 -1.93 62.97
C MET A 695 2.12 -1.15 62.08
N ARG A 696 1.96 -1.27 60.75
CA ARG A 696 2.72 -0.51 59.76
C ARG A 696 1.84 0.52 59.07
N ASN A 697 2.41 1.68 58.75
CA ASN A 697 1.70 2.68 57.95
C ASN A 697 1.63 2.22 56.50
N VAL A 698 0.41 1.88 56.06
CA VAL A 698 0.12 1.38 54.70
C VAL A 698 -0.93 2.22 53.98
N ALA A 699 -1.03 3.52 54.35
CA ALA A 699 -1.98 4.44 53.74
C ALA A 699 -1.79 4.53 52.21
N SER A 700 -0.54 4.57 51.75
CA SER A 700 -0.17 4.51 50.33
C SER A 700 0.64 3.26 50.03
N VAL A 701 0.47 2.72 48.82
CA VAL A 701 1.25 1.59 48.31
C VAL A 701 1.69 1.83 46.87
N ASN A 702 2.86 1.33 46.51
CA ASN A 702 3.38 1.31 45.14
C ASN A 702 3.49 -0.15 44.67
N THR A 703 2.75 -0.46 43.60
CA THR A 703 2.67 -1.79 43.00
C THR A 703 3.52 -1.94 41.73
N GLY A 704 4.12 -0.86 41.23
CA GLY A 704 4.75 -0.84 39.91
C GLY A 704 6.13 -1.51 39.85
N THR A 705 6.52 -1.90 38.64
CA THR A 705 7.83 -2.44 38.31
C THR A 705 8.24 -2.05 36.88
N SER A 706 9.50 -2.30 36.51
CA SER A 706 9.99 -2.09 35.15
C SER A 706 10.80 -3.30 34.71
N LEU A 707 10.43 -3.90 33.58
CA LEU A 707 11.02 -5.14 33.06
C LEU A 707 11.28 -5.01 31.57
N PHE A 708 12.50 -5.31 31.15
CA PHE A 708 12.94 -5.30 29.75
C PHE A 708 12.63 -3.98 29.02
N GLY A 709 12.68 -2.84 29.72
CA GLY A 709 12.36 -1.53 29.16
C GLY A 709 10.85 -1.23 29.03
N CYS A 710 10.00 -2.05 29.64
CA CYS A 710 8.56 -1.79 29.79
C CYS A 710 8.24 -1.41 31.24
N ASN A 711 7.50 -0.33 31.44
CA ASN A 711 6.93 0.01 32.75
C ASN A 711 5.58 -0.71 32.93
N LEU A 712 5.42 -1.37 34.07
CA LEU A 712 4.18 -2.04 34.46
C LEU A 712 3.68 -1.42 35.76
N ASP A 713 2.42 -1.01 35.81
CA ASP A 713 1.87 -0.42 37.03
C ASP A 713 1.59 -1.46 38.12
N ILE A 714 1.47 -2.74 37.73
CA ILE A 714 1.40 -3.91 38.60
C ILE A 714 2.27 -5.02 37.98
N PRO A 715 2.87 -5.95 38.76
CA PRO A 715 3.78 -6.97 38.22
C PRO A 715 3.01 -8.13 37.59
N VAL A 716 2.10 -7.81 36.67
CA VAL A 716 1.23 -8.74 35.93
C VAL A 716 1.36 -8.47 34.45
N TYR A 717 1.45 -9.53 33.65
CA TYR A 717 1.37 -9.44 32.19
C TYR A 717 0.38 -10.46 31.63
N ILE A 718 -0.16 -10.16 30.44
CA ILE A 718 -0.96 -11.14 29.69
C ILE A 718 0.03 -12.13 29.05
N SER A 719 0.02 -13.37 29.53
CA SER A 719 0.90 -14.43 29.01
C SER A 719 0.47 -14.83 27.61
N ALA A 720 1.40 -15.33 26.80
CA ALA A 720 1.12 -15.70 25.42
C ALA A 720 0.07 -16.81 25.33
N VAL A 721 -1.02 -16.51 24.64
CA VAL A 721 -2.07 -17.46 24.28
C VAL A 721 -2.33 -17.32 22.78
N GLY A 722 -2.32 -18.43 22.05
CA GLY A 722 -2.69 -18.44 20.64
C GLY A 722 -4.21 -18.46 20.44
N THR A 723 -4.64 -18.16 19.22
CA THR A 723 -6.04 -18.34 18.79
C THR A 723 -7.05 -17.61 19.71
N VAL A 724 -6.80 -16.35 20.09
CA VAL A 724 -7.66 -15.61 21.03
C VAL A 724 -9.05 -15.35 20.44
N ARG A 725 -9.19 -15.33 19.11
CA ARG A 725 -10.50 -15.26 18.41
C ARG A 725 -11.47 -16.38 18.80
N ALA A 726 -10.97 -17.51 19.30
CA ALA A 726 -11.82 -18.57 19.84
C ALA A 726 -12.67 -18.10 21.05
N ALA A 727 -12.23 -17.06 21.77
CA ALA A 727 -12.95 -16.48 22.90
C ALA A 727 -13.78 -15.23 22.54
N HIS A 728 -13.30 -14.41 21.60
CA HIS A 728 -14.00 -13.19 21.18
C HIS A 728 -13.48 -12.67 19.82
N PRO A 729 -14.33 -12.12 18.93
CA PRO A 729 -13.89 -11.65 17.61
C PRO A 729 -12.75 -10.64 17.63
N GLN A 730 -12.68 -9.75 18.63
CA GLN A 730 -11.56 -8.79 18.76
C GLN A 730 -10.19 -9.45 19.04
N GLY A 731 -10.16 -10.71 19.48
CA GLY A 731 -8.94 -11.52 19.63
C GLY A 731 -7.80 -10.82 20.36
N GLU A 732 -6.58 -10.99 19.84
CA GLU A 732 -5.35 -10.39 20.35
C GLU A 732 -5.36 -8.85 20.30
N LEU A 733 -6.18 -8.23 19.45
CA LEU A 733 -6.29 -6.77 19.38
C LEU A 733 -6.91 -6.19 20.66
N ALA A 734 -7.81 -6.92 21.32
CA ALA A 734 -8.34 -6.54 22.62
C ALA A 734 -7.29 -6.70 23.74
N PHE A 735 -6.42 -7.72 23.65
CA PHE A 735 -5.29 -7.85 24.58
C PHE A 735 -4.29 -6.71 24.41
N ALA A 736 -3.92 -6.36 23.18
CA ALA A 736 -2.96 -5.29 22.91
C ALA A 736 -3.45 -3.94 23.46
N ARG A 737 -4.70 -3.55 23.13
CA ARG A 737 -5.30 -2.28 23.58
C ARG A 737 -5.54 -2.28 25.09
N GLY A 738 -6.18 -3.33 25.62
CA GLY A 738 -6.52 -3.44 27.03
C GLY A 738 -5.30 -3.49 27.95
N ALA A 739 -4.23 -4.18 27.54
CA ALA A 739 -2.97 -4.19 28.29
C ALA A 739 -2.36 -2.79 28.34
N ALA A 740 -2.26 -2.12 27.19
CA ALA A 740 -1.61 -0.82 27.08
C ALA A 740 -2.37 0.29 27.84
N SER A 741 -3.71 0.28 27.81
CA SER A 741 -4.55 1.23 28.54
C SER A 741 -4.57 0.98 30.04
N SER A 742 -4.34 -0.27 30.47
CA SER A 742 -4.35 -0.67 31.88
C SER A 742 -2.97 -0.71 32.53
N GLY A 743 -1.91 -0.31 31.81
CA GLY A 743 -0.55 -0.23 32.32
C GLY A 743 0.11 -1.60 32.58
N ILE A 744 -0.26 -2.62 31.80
CA ILE A 744 0.40 -3.93 31.79
C ILE A 744 0.91 -4.26 30.37
N VAL A 745 1.66 -5.36 30.23
CA VAL A 745 2.23 -5.77 28.93
C VAL A 745 1.50 -7.00 28.38
N HIS A 746 1.28 -7.02 27.07
CA HIS A 746 0.85 -8.21 26.34
C HIS A 746 2.07 -8.94 25.77
N CYS A 747 2.19 -10.24 26.07
CA CYS A 747 3.15 -11.13 25.42
C CYS A 747 2.47 -11.84 24.25
N ILE A 748 2.75 -11.41 23.02
CA ILE A 748 2.08 -11.85 21.80
C ILE A 748 2.54 -13.26 21.43
N SER A 749 1.62 -14.18 21.11
CA SER A 749 1.93 -15.55 20.69
C SER A 749 2.40 -15.64 19.24
N THR A 750 3.31 -16.57 18.93
CA THR A 750 3.64 -16.95 17.54
C THR A 750 2.40 -17.44 16.79
N SER A 751 1.50 -18.15 17.49
CA SER A 751 0.26 -18.72 16.94
C SER A 751 -0.97 -17.81 17.17
N ALA A 752 -0.81 -16.49 17.03
CA ALA A 752 -1.92 -15.54 17.16
C ALA A 752 -2.98 -15.73 16.06
N SER A 753 -4.23 -15.38 16.34
CA SER A 753 -5.34 -15.45 15.38
C SER A 753 -5.43 -14.25 14.42
N TYR A 754 -4.66 -13.19 14.67
CA TYR A 754 -4.52 -12.02 13.81
C TYR A 754 -3.13 -11.94 13.19
N PRO A 755 -2.98 -11.31 12.01
CA PRO A 755 -1.68 -10.91 11.49
C PRO A 755 -0.92 -10.09 12.53
N ARG A 756 0.38 -10.35 12.63
CA ARG A 756 1.21 -9.78 13.71
C ARG A 756 1.30 -8.27 13.59
N GLU A 757 1.33 -7.77 12.37
CA GLU A 757 1.34 -6.36 12.02
C GLU A 757 0.11 -5.65 12.60
N GLU A 758 -1.07 -6.25 12.49
CA GLU A 758 -2.31 -5.67 13.04
C GLU A 758 -2.28 -5.63 14.58
N ILE A 759 -1.72 -6.66 15.22
CA ILE A 759 -1.54 -6.67 16.69
C ILE A 759 -0.53 -5.61 17.11
N LEU A 760 0.56 -5.44 16.36
CA LEU A 760 1.57 -4.41 16.60
C LEU A 760 1.01 -3.00 16.39
N ASP A 761 0.14 -2.79 15.41
CA ASP A 761 -0.55 -1.51 15.18
C ASP A 761 -1.48 -1.19 16.35
N ALA A 762 -2.23 -2.18 16.84
CA ALA A 762 -3.05 -2.08 18.04
C ALA A 762 -2.24 -1.99 19.36
N THR A 763 -0.91 -2.09 19.30
CA THR A 763 0.00 -1.92 20.44
C THR A 763 0.58 -0.50 20.44
N PRO A 764 0.02 0.46 21.20
CA PRO A 764 0.44 1.86 21.14
C PRO A 764 1.79 2.12 21.83
N LYS A 765 2.19 1.28 22.79
CA LYS A 765 3.44 1.43 23.54
C LYS A 765 4.44 0.32 23.18
N HIS A 766 4.40 -0.77 23.93
CA HIS A 766 5.41 -1.83 23.89
C HIS A 766 4.73 -3.18 24.14
N ALA A 767 5.30 -4.24 23.59
CA ALA A 767 4.87 -5.62 23.83
C ALA A 767 6.08 -6.54 24.04
N TRP A 768 5.81 -7.73 24.54
CA TRP A 768 6.74 -8.86 24.45
C TRP A 768 6.25 -9.82 23.38
N PHE A 769 7.13 -10.69 22.89
CA PHE A 769 6.77 -11.67 21.89
C PHE A 769 7.22 -13.05 22.30
N GLN A 770 6.32 -14.02 22.27
CA GLN A 770 6.59 -15.42 22.50
C GLN A 770 6.92 -16.11 21.18
N LEU A 771 8.10 -16.71 21.10
CA LEU A 771 8.62 -17.42 19.95
C LEU A 771 8.42 -18.93 20.11
N TYR A 772 7.77 -19.55 19.13
CA TYR A 772 7.98 -20.95 18.78
C TYR A 772 8.92 -21.01 17.60
N VAL A 773 9.95 -21.85 17.71
CA VAL A 773 10.84 -22.12 16.58
C VAL A 773 10.13 -23.03 15.60
N ASP A 774 10.03 -22.58 14.36
CA ASP A 774 9.43 -23.33 13.25
C ASP A 774 10.43 -24.38 12.73
N LYS A 775 9.91 -25.55 12.32
CA LYS A 775 10.70 -26.59 11.64
C LYS A 775 11.45 -26.04 10.41
N ASP A 776 10.87 -25.09 9.70
CA ASP A 776 11.58 -24.30 8.71
C ASP A 776 12.25 -23.10 9.39
N ARG A 777 13.54 -23.29 9.73
CA ARG A 777 14.33 -22.30 10.46
C ARG A 777 14.36 -20.92 9.77
N ARG A 778 14.27 -20.86 8.45
CA ARG A 778 14.24 -19.59 7.70
C ARG A 778 13.03 -18.72 8.06
N LYS A 779 11.87 -19.32 8.35
CA LYS A 779 10.68 -18.59 8.80
C LYS A 779 10.91 -17.92 10.16
N THR A 780 11.62 -18.60 11.04
CA THR A 780 12.01 -18.07 12.35
C THR A 780 13.00 -16.91 12.20
N GLU A 781 13.99 -17.02 11.31
CA GLU A 781 14.98 -15.96 11.04
C GLU A 781 14.30 -14.68 10.55
N GLN A 782 13.40 -14.80 9.57
CA GLN A 782 12.62 -13.68 9.04
C GLN A 782 11.75 -13.05 10.12
N LEU A 783 11.10 -13.88 10.95
CA LEU A 783 10.28 -13.41 12.07
C LEU A 783 11.13 -12.62 13.06
N LEU A 784 12.31 -13.09 13.44
CA LEU A 784 13.18 -12.40 14.40
C LEU A 784 13.62 -11.02 13.90
N GLN A 785 13.98 -10.90 12.61
CA GLN A 785 14.33 -9.63 11.99
C GLN A 785 13.15 -8.66 11.97
N LEU A 786 11.96 -9.16 11.65
CA LEU A 786 10.72 -8.37 11.64
C LEU A 786 10.40 -7.82 13.03
N LEU A 787 10.44 -8.67 14.05
CA LEU A 787 10.14 -8.28 15.44
C LEU A 787 11.10 -7.21 15.94
N GLN A 788 12.39 -7.35 15.62
CA GLN A 788 13.39 -6.33 15.95
C GLN A 788 13.11 -5.00 15.23
N LYS A 789 12.81 -5.05 13.94
CA LYS A 789 12.54 -3.85 13.13
C LYS A 789 11.30 -3.08 13.60
N SER A 790 10.34 -3.75 14.23
CA SER A 790 9.13 -3.09 14.76
C SER A 790 9.42 -2.02 15.79
N GLY A 791 10.52 -2.12 16.55
CA GLY A 791 10.83 -1.23 17.68
C GLY A 791 9.89 -1.33 18.89
N LYS A 792 8.71 -1.95 18.74
CA LYS A 792 7.67 -2.12 19.78
C LYS A 792 7.87 -3.36 20.62
N ILE A 793 8.46 -4.43 20.05
CA ILE A 793 8.80 -5.64 20.81
C ILE A 793 10.05 -5.39 21.65
N LYS A 794 9.97 -5.66 22.95
CA LYS A 794 11.06 -5.39 23.91
C LYS A 794 11.74 -6.64 24.48
N ALA A 795 11.17 -7.82 24.29
CA ALA A 795 11.74 -9.08 24.75
C ALA A 795 11.18 -10.27 23.97
N LEU A 796 12.00 -11.31 23.80
CA LEU A 796 11.65 -12.58 23.16
C LEU A 796 11.52 -13.68 24.20
N PHE A 797 10.36 -14.33 24.24
CA PHE A 797 10.03 -15.43 25.13
C PHE A 797 10.09 -16.73 24.34
N VAL A 798 11.22 -17.42 24.36
CA VAL A 798 11.43 -18.69 23.63
C VAL A 798 10.77 -19.81 24.41
N THR A 799 9.69 -20.38 23.88
CA THR A 799 8.94 -21.45 24.57
C THR A 799 9.62 -22.80 24.34
N VAL A 800 9.98 -23.49 25.42
CA VAL A 800 10.71 -24.77 25.39
C VAL A 800 9.96 -25.94 26.05
N ASP A 801 8.80 -25.68 26.68
CA ASP A 801 8.00 -26.70 27.37
C ASP A 801 7.04 -27.48 26.46
N LEU A 802 6.93 -27.12 25.17
CA LEU A 802 5.96 -27.70 24.24
C LEU A 802 6.63 -28.15 22.92
N ALA A 803 7.72 -28.91 23.01
CA ALA A 803 8.39 -29.50 21.85
C ALA A 803 7.47 -30.43 21.03
N VAL A 804 6.48 -31.04 21.69
CA VAL A 804 5.40 -31.81 21.06
C VAL A 804 4.08 -31.39 21.67
N VAL A 805 3.04 -31.28 20.84
CA VAL A 805 1.70 -30.94 21.31
C VAL A 805 1.15 -32.06 22.19
N SER A 806 0.88 -31.73 23.45
CA SER A 806 0.27 -32.66 24.40
C SER A 806 -1.17 -33.03 24.02
N LYS A 807 -1.65 -34.17 24.54
CA LYS A 807 -3.02 -34.63 24.33
C LYS A 807 -3.97 -33.88 25.26
N ARG A 808 -4.91 -33.09 24.71
CA ARG A 808 -5.92 -32.34 25.49
C ARG A 808 -7.30 -32.94 25.29
N GLU A 809 -7.66 -33.94 26.09
CA GLU A 809 -8.79 -34.83 25.76
C GLU A 809 -10.15 -34.13 25.60
N GLU A 810 -10.44 -33.12 26.41
CA GLU A 810 -11.71 -32.36 26.31
C GLU A 810 -11.78 -31.53 25.02
N ASP A 811 -10.65 -31.00 24.58
CA ASP A 811 -10.50 -30.28 23.31
C ASP A 811 -10.61 -31.22 22.10
N GLU A 812 -10.02 -32.42 22.21
CA GLU A 812 -10.14 -33.48 21.19
C GLU A 812 -11.58 -34.00 21.05
N ARG A 813 -12.29 -34.21 22.17
CA ARG A 813 -13.69 -34.65 22.19
C ARG A 813 -14.64 -33.59 21.63
N ALA A 814 -14.44 -32.32 21.95
CA ALA A 814 -15.28 -31.22 21.47
C ALA A 814 -15.18 -30.99 19.94
N ASN A 815 -14.16 -31.57 19.29
CA ASN A 815 -13.90 -31.41 17.87
C ASN A 815 -14.27 -32.63 17.00
N GLN A 816 -14.91 -33.66 17.57
CA GLN A 816 -15.37 -34.83 16.82
C GLN A 816 -16.69 -34.54 16.09
N GLY A 817 -16.69 -34.66 14.76
CA GLY A 817 -17.91 -34.71 13.94
C GLY A 817 -17.68 -35.61 12.73
N PRO A 818 -18.72 -36.24 12.15
CA PRO A 818 -18.57 -37.25 11.10
C PRO A 818 -17.90 -36.68 9.83
N ILE A 819 -17.02 -37.47 9.21
CA ILE A 819 -16.44 -37.23 7.88
C ILE A 819 -16.91 -38.37 6.98
N ASP A 820 -17.95 -38.12 6.19
CA ASP A 820 -18.37 -39.03 5.13
C ASP A 820 -17.67 -38.64 3.82
N GLY A 821 -17.08 -39.62 3.12
CA GLY A 821 -16.99 -39.58 1.65
C GLY A 821 -15.63 -39.44 0.94
N LEU A 822 -14.47 -39.36 1.63
CA LEU A 822 -13.19 -39.11 0.92
C LEU A 822 -12.10 -40.19 1.07
N GLY A 823 -12.37 -41.33 1.70
CA GLY A 823 -11.48 -42.52 1.61
C GLY A 823 -10.07 -42.38 2.20
N VAL A 824 -9.76 -41.34 2.98
CA VAL A 824 -8.44 -41.16 3.62
C VAL A 824 -8.46 -41.71 5.06
N PRO A 825 -7.42 -42.46 5.51
CA PRO A 825 -7.36 -43.00 6.86
C PRO A 825 -7.42 -41.89 7.94
N ASP A 826 -8.37 -42.07 8.85
CA ASP A 826 -8.76 -41.19 9.95
C ASP A 826 -7.66 -41.04 11.02
N ASN A 827 -7.08 -39.84 11.15
CA ASN A 827 -6.37 -39.46 12.39
C ASN A 827 -7.41 -38.93 13.40
N LYS A 828 -8.13 -39.86 14.02
CA LYS A 828 -9.11 -39.62 15.07
C LYS A 828 -8.59 -38.60 16.10
N GLY A 829 -9.29 -37.47 16.23
CA GLY A 829 -9.28 -36.67 17.46
C GLY A 829 -8.24 -35.55 17.59
N ALA A 830 -7.73 -34.92 16.53
CA ALA A 830 -6.91 -33.72 16.72
C ALA A 830 -7.76 -32.50 17.15
N GLY A 831 -7.70 -32.13 18.43
CA GLY A 831 -8.29 -30.90 18.97
C GLY A 831 -7.57 -29.63 18.49
N LEU A 832 -8.19 -28.46 18.68
CA LEU A 832 -7.69 -27.16 18.22
C LEU A 832 -6.24 -26.83 18.65
N ALA A 833 -5.71 -27.38 19.76
CA ALA A 833 -4.27 -27.16 20.07
C ALA A 833 -3.34 -27.93 19.17
N ARG A 834 -3.63 -29.21 18.92
CA ARG A 834 -2.75 -30.01 18.06
C ARG A 834 -2.70 -29.39 16.67
N GLN A 835 -3.81 -28.79 16.26
CA GLN A 835 -3.92 -28.02 15.04
C GLN A 835 -3.15 -26.69 15.07
N SER A 836 -3.14 -25.92 16.16
CA SER A 836 -2.47 -24.62 16.17
C SER A 836 -0.95 -24.67 16.43
N ALA A 837 -0.35 -25.86 16.52
CA ALA A 837 1.00 -26.05 17.02
C ALA A 837 1.83 -27.14 16.30
N ALA A 838 1.38 -27.69 15.16
CA ALA A 838 2.12 -28.76 14.47
C ALA A 838 3.43 -28.29 13.77
N PHE A 839 3.60 -26.99 13.57
CA PHE A 839 4.79 -26.38 12.96
C PHE A 839 5.98 -26.27 13.91
N ILE A 840 5.76 -26.44 15.22
CA ILE A 840 6.79 -26.30 16.25
C ILE A 840 7.87 -27.36 16.03
N ASP A 841 9.13 -26.92 16.05
CA ASP A 841 10.29 -27.78 15.87
C ASP A 841 10.60 -28.60 17.14
N PRO A 842 10.48 -29.94 17.10
CA PRO A 842 10.85 -30.79 18.23
C PRO A 842 12.38 -30.89 18.42
N GLU A 843 13.20 -30.43 17.48
CA GLU A 843 14.67 -30.48 17.54
C GLU A 843 15.29 -29.28 18.27
N LEU A 844 14.47 -28.32 18.72
CA LEU A 844 14.95 -27.16 19.47
C LEU A 844 15.77 -27.57 20.70
N SER A 845 16.97 -27.00 20.82
CA SER A 845 17.96 -27.33 21.84
C SER A 845 18.68 -26.10 22.38
N TRP A 846 19.52 -26.29 23.40
CA TRP A 846 20.35 -25.22 23.95
C TRP A 846 21.36 -24.64 22.92
N ALA A 847 21.76 -25.44 21.93
CA ALA A 847 22.67 -25.00 20.85
C ALA A 847 22.03 -23.95 19.93
N ASP A 848 20.71 -23.79 19.96
CA ASP A 848 19.98 -22.83 19.15
C ASP A 848 19.96 -21.41 19.75
N ILE A 849 20.28 -21.24 21.04
CA ILE A 849 20.31 -19.91 21.67
C ILE A 849 21.32 -18.98 20.98
N PRO A 850 22.58 -19.39 20.70
CA PRO A 850 23.50 -18.61 19.87
C PRO A 850 22.97 -18.30 18.47
N TRP A 851 22.23 -19.22 17.85
CA TRP A 851 21.64 -19.00 16.52
C TRP A 851 20.55 -17.91 16.57
N ILE A 852 19.62 -17.95 17.53
CA ILE A 852 18.59 -16.92 17.71
C ILE A 852 19.23 -15.52 17.86
N ARG A 853 20.33 -15.42 18.62
CA ARG A 853 21.07 -14.16 18.81
C ARG A 853 21.70 -13.59 17.54
N LYS A 854 21.99 -14.42 16.52
CA LYS A 854 22.50 -13.91 15.24
C LYS A 854 21.46 -13.05 14.51
N PHE A 855 20.17 -13.29 14.75
CA PHE A 855 19.07 -12.64 14.04
C PHE A 855 18.30 -11.63 14.90
N SER A 856 18.55 -11.57 16.21
CA SER A 856 17.94 -10.59 17.09
C SER A 856 18.82 -10.22 18.29
N ASN A 857 18.83 -8.93 18.62
CA ASN A 857 19.46 -8.35 19.81
C ASN A 857 18.48 -8.15 20.97
N LEU A 858 17.23 -8.60 20.84
CA LEU A 858 16.24 -8.50 21.90
C LEU A 858 16.62 -9.38 23.10
N PRO A 859 16.30 -8.97 24.35
CA PRO A 859 16.45 -9.81 25.52
C PRO A 859 15.76 -11.17 25.34
N ILE A 860 16.48 -12.26 25.65
CA ILE A 860 15.98 -13.63 25.51
C ILE A 860 15.55 -14.14 26.88
N ILE A 861 14.28 -14.51 26.99
CA ILE A 861 13.65 -15.12 28.15
C ILE A 861 13.27 -16.54 27.76
N VAL A 862 13.74 -17.55 28.49
CA VAL A 862 13.39 -18.95 28.21
C VAL A 862 12.12 -19.30 28.97
N LYS A 863 11.02 -19.54 28.25
CA LYS A 863 9.70 -19.83 28.82
C LYS A 863 9.45 -21.33 28.87
N GLY A 864 9.07 -21.84 30.04
CA GLY A 864 8.76 -23.26 30.24
C GLY A 864 9.77 -24.02 31.09
N ILE A 865 10.49 -23.31 31.96
CA ILE A 865 11.43 -23.92 32.90
C ILE A 865 10.65 -24.65 33.99
N GLN A 866 10.92 -25.95 34.14
CA GLN A 866 10.17 -26.84 35.04
C GLN A 866 11.02 -27.45 36.16
N ARG A 867 12.35 -27.25 36.14
CA ARG A 867 13.32 -27.69 37.15
C ARG A 867 14.53 -26.76 37.20
N TRP A 868 15.34 -26.84 38.26
CA TRP A 868 16.44 -25.90 38.49
C TRP A 868 17.63 -26.09 37.55
N GLU A 869 17.91 -27.29 37.07
CA GLU A 869 19.04 -27.57 36.17
C GLU A 869 18.88 -26.82 34.85
N ASP A 870 17.65 -26.74 34.34
CA ASP A 870 17.40 -26.01 33.10
C ASP A 870 17.56 -24.50 33.31
N ALA A 871 17.25 -23.96 34.50
CA ALA A 871 17.58 -22.56 34.83
C ALA A 871 19.10 -22.33 34.88
N GLN A 872 19.88 -23.31 35.36
CA GLN A 872 21.34 -23.25 35.31
C GLN A 872 21.85 -23.19 33.86
N MET A 873 21.25 -23.95 32.94
CA MET A 873 21.56 -23.88 31.51
C MET A 873 21.26 -22.49 30.93
N VAL A 874 20.16 -21.84 31.33
CA VAL A 874 19.83 -20.47 30.90
C VAL A 874 20.91 -19.47 31.31
N ILE A 875 21.44 -19.58 32.53
CA ILE A 875 22.57 -18.75 33.00
C ILE A 875 23.81 -19.00 32.14
N GLN A 876 24.14 -20.27 31.88
CA GLN A 876 25.32 -20.64 31.08
C GLN A 876 25.26 -20.11 29.65
N HIS A 877 24.06 -19.99 29.06
CA HIS A 877 23.84 -19.43 27.72
C HIS A 877 23.64 -17.90 27.72
N GLY A 878 23.83 -17.25 28.88
CA GLY A 878 23.80 -15.79 29.02
C GLY A 878 22.44 -15.14 28.72
N CYS A 879 21.35 -15.90 28.82
CA CYS A 879 20.00 -15.39 28.60
C CYS A 879 19.59 -14.42 29.73
N ASN A 880 18.59 -13.57 29.46
CA ASN A 880 18.23 -12.46 30.34
C ASN A 880 17.21 -12.85 31.44
N GLY A 881 16.48 -13.94 31.23
CA GLY A 881 15.47 -14.36 32.18
C GLY A 881 14.84 -15.70 31.86
N ILE A 882 13.92 -16.11 32.74
CA ILE A 882 13.14 -17.34 32.60
C ILE A 882 11.67 -17.07 32.87
N VAL A 883 10.79 -17.92 32.32
CA VAL A 883 9.46 -18.12 32.87
C VAL A 883 9.39 -19.52 33.46
N VAL A 884 9.25 -19.60 34.78
CA VAL A 884 8.90 -20.83 35.47
C VAL A 884 7.46 -21.17 35.11
N SER A 885 7.28 -22.23 34.32
CA SER A 885 6.01 -22.52 33.66
C SER A 885 5.97 -23.98 33.20
N ASN A 886 4.77 -24.57 33.26
CA ASN A 886 4.43 -25.86 32.67
C ASN A 886 3.32 -25.69 31.62
N HIS A 887 3.37 -24.58 30.90
CA HIS A 887 2.35 -24.17 29.92
C HIS A 887 0.93 -24.05 30.48
N GLY A 888 0.80 -23.72 31.77
CA GLY A 888 -0.48 -23.74 32.49
C GLY A 888 -1.11 -25.13 32.57
N GLY A 889 -0.29 -26.18 32.68
CA GLY A 889 -0.68 -27.59 32.68
C GLY A 889 -1.04 -28.13 31.30
N ARG A 890 -0.54 -27.52 30.21
CA ARG A 890 -0.85 -27.91 28.83
C ARG A 890 0.33 -28.55 28.09
N ALA A 891 1.40 -28.88 28.80
CA ALA A 891 2.58 -29.57 28.30
C ALA A 891 2.64 -31.02 28.82
N ALA A 892 3.65 -31.37 29.61
CA ALA A 892 3.69 -32.64 30.33
C ALA A 892 2.65 -32.60 31.46
N ASP A 893 1.77 -33.61 31.53
CA ASP A 893 0.95 -33.80 32.72
C ASP A 893 1.74 -34.53 33.81
N THR A 894 1.35 -34.35 35.07
CA THR A 894 2.15 -34.67 36.27
C THR A 894 3.47 -33.90 36.39
N ALA A 895 3.65 -32.82 35.61
CA ALA A 895 4.78 -31.91 35.80
C ALA A 895 4.65 -31.17 37.13
N GLN A 896 5.80 -30.79 37.70
CA GLN A 896 5.84 -30.07 38.95
C GLN A 896 5.09 -28.73 38.84
N PRO A 897 4.28 -28.34 39.84
CA PRO A 897 3.60 -27.04 39.84
C PRO A 897 4.61 -25.90 39.83
N ALA A 898 4.35 -24.84 39.04
CA ALA A 898 5.33 -23.78 38.80
C ALA A 898 5.82 -23.09 40.10
N ILE A 899 4.93 -22.94 41.09
CA ILE A 899 5.30 -22.36 42.39
C ILE A 899 6.26 -23.25 43.19
N ILE A 900 6.19 -24.57 43.03
CA ILE A 900 7.14 -25.51 43.65
C ILE A 900 8.48 -25.42 42.94
N THR A 901 8.50 -25.32 41.60
CA THR A 901 9.74 -25.10 40.84
C THR A 901 10.41 -23.77 41.23
N LEU A 902 9.65 -22.73 41.55
CA LEU A 902 10.24 -21.49 42.10
C LEU A 902 10.92 -21.71 43.46
N LEU A 903 10.34 -22.53 44.34
CA LEU A 903 10.96 -22.92 45.61
C LEU A 903 12.18 -23.83 45.41
N GLU A 904 12.14 -24.69 44.40
CA GLU A 904 13.27 -25.52 43.98
C GLU A 904 14.46 -24.67 43.55
N LEU A 905 14.24 -23.53 42.86
CA LEU A 905 15.29 -22.56 42.56
C LEU A 905 15.91 -21.97 43.85
N HIS A 906 15.10 -21.63 44.86
CA HIS A 906 15.64 -21.17 46.15
C HIS A 906 16.56 -22.20 46.80
N LYS A 907 16.15 -23.47 46.75
CA LYS A 907 16.86 -24.57 47.41
C LYS A 907 18.13 -24.96 46.66
N ASN A 908 18.03 -25.08 45.33
CA ASN A 908 19.04 -25.75 44.51
C ASN A 908 19.80 -24.79 43.58
N LEU A 909 19.38 -23.54 43.39
CA LEU A 909 20.07 -22.56 42.54
C LEU A 909 19.79 -21.10 42.99
N PRO A 910 20.08 -20.73 44.25
CA PRO A 910 19.75 -19.41 44.79
C PRO A 910 20.41 -18.25 44.01
N GLU A 911 21.57 -18.47 43.39
CA GLU A 911 22.23 -17.47 42.56
C GLU A 911 21.45 -17.10 41.28
N ALA A 912 20.40 -17.84 40.92
CA ALA A 912 19.54 -17.51 39.80
C ALA A 912 18.80 -16.19 40.02
N PHE A 913 18.42 -15.87 41.26
CA PHE A 913 17.70 -14.64 41.60
C PHE A 913 18.54 -13.37 41.42
N ASP A 914 19.87 -13.49 41.40
CA ASP A 914 20.79 -12.38 41.13
C ASP A 914 21.17 -12.25 39.65
N LYS A 915 21.03 -13.33 38.88
CA LYS A 915 21.53 -13.43 37.49
C LYS A 915 20.45 -13.38 36.43
N LEU A 916 19.20 -13.71 36.78
CA LEU A 916 18.09 -13.82 35.85
C LEU A 916 16.91 -12.99 36.33
N THR A 917 16.20 -12.36 35.39
CA THR A 917 14.83 -11.91 35.65
C THR A 917 13.90 -13.13 35.65
N ILE A 918 13.30 -13.45 36.80
CA ILE A 918 12.47 -14.65 36.97
C ILE A 918 10.99 -14.28 36.86
N LEU A 919 10.33 -14.67 35.78
CA LEU A 919 8.87 -14.60 35.67
C LEU A 919 8.26 -15.97 36.00
N ILE A 920 6.97 -15.99 36.30
CA ILE A 920 6.24 -17.23 36.60
C ILE A 920 4.81 -17.16 36.06
N ASP A 921 4.29 -18.29 35.57
CA ASP A 921 2.86 -18.43 35.27
C ASP A 921 2.31 -19.79 35.73
N GLY A 922 0.99 -19.96 35.60
CA GLY A 922 0.28 -21.20 35.97
C GLY A 922 -0.54 -21.08 37.25
N GLY A 923 -1.87 -21.20 37.14
CA GLY A 923 -2.78 -21.29 38.28
C GLY A 923 -3.14 -19.98 39.00
N PHE A 924 -2.43 -18.88 38.78
CA PHE A 924 -2.72 -17.59 39.41
C PHE A 924 -4.12 -17.06 39.07
N ARG A 925 -4.90 -16.67 40.09
CA ARG A 925 -6.27 -16.15 39.95
C ARG A 925 -6.61 -15.01 40.90
N ARG A 926 -5.76 -14.71 41.87
CA ARG A 926 -5.94 -13.58 42.82
C ARG A 926 -4.70 -12.71 42.87
N GLY A 927 -4.88 -11.43 43.20
CA GLY A 927 -3.79 -10.50 43.47
C GLY A 927 -2.92 -10.94 44.65
N SER A 928 -3.50 -11.64 45.63
CA SER A 928 -2.74 -12.28 46.71
C SER A 928 -1.80 -13.38 46.22
N ASP A 929 -2.17 -14.15 45.20
CA ASP A 929 -1.29 -15.16 44.60
C ASP A 929 -0.10 -14.49 43.93
N VAL A 930 -0.33 -13.36 43.25
CA VAL A 930 0.73 -12.54 42.65
C VAL A 930 1.71 -12.09 43.74
N VAL A 931 1.23 -11.49 44.83
CA VAL A 931 2.09 -11.03 45.93
C VAL A 931 2.89 -12.17 46.55
N LYS A 932 2.34 -13.39 46.68
CA LYS A 932 3.09 -14.56 47.15
C LYS A 932 4.25 -14.90 46.21
N ALA A 933 4.03 -14.95 44.90
CA ALA A 933 5.09 -15.22 43.95
C ALA A 933 6.19 -14.15 43.97
N ILE A 934 5.82 -12.86 44.06
CA ILE A 934 6.81 -11.78 44.18
C ILE A 934 7.60 -11.91 45.49
N CYS A 935 6.96 -12.30 46.60
CA CYS A 935 7.67 -12.59 47.86
C CYS A 935 8.64 -13.76 47.74
N LEU A 936 8.42 -14.70 46.83
CA LEU A 936 9.34 -15.77 46.49
C LEU A 936 10.35 -15.38 45.40
N GLY A 937 10.47 -14.09 45.06
CA GLY A 937 11.50 -13.60 44.15
C GLY A 937 11.12 -13.59 42.66
N ALA A 938 9.87 -13.86 42.30
CA ALA A 938 9.41 -13.59 40.95
C ALA A 938 9.36 -12.09 40.67
N SER A 939 9.72 -11.66 39.47
CA SER A 939 9.69 -10.26 39.04
C SER A 939 8.34 -9.84 38.47
N ALA A 940 7.58 -10.77 37.87
CA ALA A 940 6.20 -10.58 37.42
C ALA A 940 5.50 -11.93 37.20
N VAL A 941 4.16 -11.89 37.20
CA VAL A 941 3.30 -13.06 37.04
C VAL A 941 2.50 -13.00 35.75
N GLY A 942 2.58 -14.06 34.95
CA GLY A 942 1.83 -14.22 33.71
C GLY A 942 0.46 -14.85 33.95
N LEU A 943 -0.58 -14.30 33.32
CA LEU A 943 -1.91 -14.90 33.32
C LEU A 943 -2.36 -15.15 31.89
N GLY A 944 -2.79 -16.39 31.59
CA GLY A 944 -3.35 -16.76 30.29
C GLY A 944 -4.87 -16.91 30.34
N ARG A 945 -5.36 -17.97 30.99
CA ARG A 945 -6.81 -18.31 31.04
C ARG A 945 -7.69 -17.17 31.57
N SER A 946 -7.27 -16.46 32.61
CA SER A 946 -8.07 -15.35 33.16
C SER A 946 -8.33 -14.25 32.14
N PHE A 947 -7.33 -13.89 31.33
CA PHE A 947 -7.50 -12.92 30.27
C PHE A 947 -8.28 -13.50 29.08
N MET A 948 -8.12 -14.79 28.78
CA MET A 948 -9.00 -15.48 27.81
C MET A 948 -10.47 -15.47 28.25
N TYR A 949 -10.77 -15.59 29.54
CA TYR A 949 -12.14 -15.47 30.03
C TYR A 949 -12.62 -14.03 30.03
N SER A 950 -11.75 -13.06 30.33
CA SER A 950 -12.14 -11.65 30.36
C SER A 950 -12.33 -11.06 28.96
N VAL A 951 -11.57 -11.49 27.95
CA VAL A 951 -11.71 -11.02 26.55
C VAL A 951 -13.07 -11.38 25.94
N ASN A 952 -13.83 -12.28 26.57
CA ASN A 952 -15.24 -12.52 26.28
C ASN A 952 -16.11 -11.23 26.33
N TYR A 953 -15.61 -10.16 26.96
CA TYR A 953 -16.19 -8.82 27.00
C TYR A 953 -15.41 -7.80 26.14
N GLY A 954 -14.54 -8.28 25.24
CA GLY A 954 -13.63 -7.46 24.47
C GLY A 954 -12.58 -6.75 25.33
N GLU A 955 -12.11 -5.61 24.84
CA GLU A 955 -11.14 -4.76 25.54
C GLU A 955 -11.59 -4.39 26.97
N ALA A 956 -12.87 -4.05 27.15
CA ALA A 956 -13.41 -3.64 28.46
C ALA A 956 -13.23 -4.73 29.53
N GLY A 957 -13.35 -6.01 29.16
CA GLY A 957 -13.10 -7.11 30.09
C GLY A 957 -11.63 -7.24 30.50
N VAL A 958 -10.71 -7.02 29.56
CA VAL A 958 -9.25 -7.01 29.84
C VAL A 958 -8.89 -5.90 30.81
N VAL A 959 -9.45 -4.71 30.61
CA VAL A 959 -9.28 -3.55 31.50
C VAL A 959 -9.83 -3.86 32.89
N HIS A 960 -11.06 -4.38 32.97
CA HIS A 960 -11.70 -4.73 34.24
C HIS A 960 -10.94 -5.81 35.02
N ALA A 961 -10.49 -6.86 34.35
CA ALA A 961 -9.65 -7.91 34.97
C ALA A 961 -8.34 -7.34 35.55
N THR A 962 -7.73 -6.39 34.85
CA THR A 962 -6.50 -5.71 35.33
C THR A 962 -6.79 -4.82 36.53
N SER A 963 -7.93 -4.11 36.54
CA SER A 963 -8.37 -3.30 37.70
C SER A 963 -8.57 -4.16 38.95
N LEU A 964 -9.28 -5.29 38.81
CA LEU A 964 -9.52 -6.21 39.93
C LEU A 964 -8.20 -6.74 40.51
N LEU A 965 -7.26 -7.15 39.66
CA LEU A 965 -5.93 -7.59 40.12
C LEU A 965 -5.17 -6.47 40.82
N ARG A 966 -5.21 -5.25 40.30
CA ARG A 966 -4.57 -4.08 40.91
C ARG A 966 -5.11 -3.81 42.31
N GLU A 967 -6.43 -3.83 42.47
CA GLU A 967 -7.10 -3.64 43.76
C GLU A 967 -6.75 -4.77 44.74
N GLU A 968 -6.78 -6.03 44.30
CA GLU A 968 -6.45 -7.18 45.14
C GLU A 968 -4.97 -7.20 45.56
N ILE A 969 -4.03 -6.86 44.66
CA ILE A 969 -2.60 -6.74 44.97
C ILE A 969 -2.39 -5.65 46.02
N ALA A 970 -2.92 -4.45 45.78
CA ALA A 970 -2.78 -3.34 46.69
C ALA A 970 -3.40 -3.65 48.07
N THR A 971 -4.52 -4.37 48.11
CA THR A 971 -5.15 -4.81 49.36
C THR A 971 -4.28 -5.82 50.10
N ALA A 972 -3.79 -6.85 49.41
CA ALA A 972 -2.92 -7.86 50.00
C ALA A 972 -1.62 -7.25 50.56
N MET A 973 -1.02 -6.29 49.84
CA MET A 973 0.14 -5.54 50.32
C MET A 973 -0.15 -4.79 51.63
N ARG A 974 -1.24 -4.01 51.66
CA ARG A 974 -1.62 -3.25 52.86
C ARG A 974 -1.84 -4.18 54.05
N LEU A 975 -2.60 -5.25 53.84
CA LEU A 975 -2.89 -6.22 54.89
C LEU A 975 -1.64 -6.97 55.36
N CYS A 976 -0.62 -7.13 54.50
CA CYS A 976 0.67 -7.74 54.88
C CYS A 976 1.69 -6.74 55.44
N GLY A 977 1.38 -5.44 55.48
CA GLY A 977 2.31 -4.42 55.98
C GLY A 977 3.41 -4.06 54.99
N MET A 978 3.11 -4.03 53.69
CA MET A 978 4.00 -3.60 52.60
C MET A 978 3.53 -2.27 52.00
N THR A 979 4.47 -1.39 51.65
CA THR A 979 4.21 -0.11 50.99
C THR A 979 4.84 -0.02 49.62
N ASN A 980 5.89 -0.80 49.32
CA ASN A 980 6.42 -0.95 47.98
C ASN A 980 6.61 -2.43 47.67
N LEU A 981 5.89 -2.95 46.68
CA LEU A 981 5.85 -4.39 46.43
C LEU A 981 7.23 -4.95 46.10
N MET A 982 7.95 -4.32 45.20
CA MET A 982 9.25 -4.82 44.73
C MET A 982 10.37 -4.63 45.76
N ALA A 983 10.25 -3.64 46.65
CA ALA A 983 11.26 -3.39 47.69
C ALA A 983 11.01 -4.19 48.98
N ASP A 984 9.73 -4.39 49.36
CA ASP A 984 9.38 -5.01 50.64
C ASP A 984 9.23 -6.53 50.54
N ALA A 985 8.77 -7.04 49.40
CA ALA A 985 8.45 -8.45 49.20
C ALA A 985 9.63 -9.35 49.57
N SER A 986 9.35 -10.40 50.33
CA SER A 986 10.38 -11.28 50.86
C SER A 986 9.76 -12.58 51.36
N PRO A 987 10.50 -13.72 51.32
CA PRO A 987 9.99 -14.99 51.82
C PRO A 987 9.55 -14.94 53.30
N ARG A 988 10.04 -13.97 54.09
CA ARG A 988 9.62 -13.78 55.50
C ARG A 988 8.13 -13.54 55.68
N PHE A 989 7.46 -12.99 54.66
CA PHE A 989 6.01 -12.76 54.66
C PHE A 989 5.21 -14.01 54.31
N LEU A 990 5.87 -15.16 54.14
CA LEU A 990 5.22 -16.40 53.75
C LEU A 990 5.51 -17.53 54.74
N ASN A 991 4.58 -18.48 54.78
CA ASN A 991 4.76 -19.80 55.35
C ASN A 991 4.55 -20.83 54.23
N THR A 992 5.62 -21.52 53.85
CA THR A 992 5.64 -22.52 52.76
C THR A 992 5.66 -23.96 53.28
N LYS A 993 5.62 -24.19 54.60
CA LYS A 993 5.78 -25.53 55.20
C LYS A 993 4.87 -26.63 54.64
N LEU A 994 3.65 -26.27 54.21
CA LEU A 994 2.71 -27.22 53.62
C LEU A 994 3.10 -27.71 52.22
N VAL A 995 4.07 -27.04 51.58
CA VAL A 995 4.55 -27.34 50.24
C VAL A 995 6.04 -27.69 50.18
N ASP A 996 6.83 -27.38 51.21
CA ASP A 996 8.28 -27.62 51.24
C ASP A 996 8.65 -29.09 50.96
N GLY A 997 7.83 -30.04 51.43
CA GLY A 997 8.06 -31.48 51.20
C GLY A 997 7.88 -31.95 49.75
N TYR A 998 7.34 -31.10 48.86
CA TYR A 998 7.24 -31.38 47.42
C TYR A 998 8.45 -30.86 46.64
N VAL A 999 9.36 -30.10 47.27
CA VAL A 999 10.51 -29.49 46.59
C VAL A 999 11.63 -30.52 46.45
N ALA A 1000 11.94 -30.91 45.22
CA ALA A 1000 12.97 -31.89 44.91
C ALA A 1000 14.34 -31.53 45.51
N ASP A 1001 15.02 -32.52 46.09
CA ASP A 1001 16.42 -32.44 46.52
C ASP A 1001 17.37 -32.68 45.34
N ARG A 1002 18.57 -32.09 45.38
CA ARG A 1002 19.64 -32.38 44.40
C ARG A 1002 20.03 -33.85 44.37
N GLU A 1003 20.01 -34.51 45.53
CA GLU A 1003 20.31 -35.94 45.67
C GLU A 1003 19.16 -36.62 46.42
N HIS A 1004 18.71 -37.76 45.91
CA HIS A 1004 17.67 -38.55 46.56
C HIS A 1004 18.30 -39.62 47.46
N GLU A 1005 17.81 -39.78 48.68
CA GLU A 1005 18.39 -40.67 49.70
C GLU A 1005 18.60 -42.13 49.25
N TYR A 1006 17.68 -42.69 48.44
CA TYR A 1006 17.72 -44.09 47.99
C TYR A 1006 17.57 -44.29 46.48
N LEU A 1007 17.10 -43.30 45.71
CA LEU A 1007 17.05 -43.42 44.24
C LEU A 1007 18.45 -43.15 43.67
N ARG A 1008 18.99 -44.11 42.91
CA ARG A 1008 20.30 -44.01 42.27
C ARG A 1008 20.15 -44.13 40.76
N GLU A 1009 21.02 -43.46 40.00
CA GLU A 1009 21.06 -43.62 38.55
C GLU A 1009 21.40 -45.07 38.16
N PRO A 1010 20.48 -45.79 37.48
CA PRO A 1010 20.74 -47.16 37.10
C PRO A 1010 21.73 -47.22 35.93
N LYS A 1011 22.86 -47.91 36.11
CA LYS A 1011 23.75 -48.29 35.00
C LYS A 1011 23.03 -49.32 34.13
N ARG A 1012 22.29 -48.87 33.11
CA ARG A 1012 21.59 -49.75 32.17
C ARG A 1012 22.60 -50.45 31.26
N VAL A 1013 22.64 -51.79 31.29
CA VAL A 1013 23.40 -52.57 30.30
C VAL A 1013 22.61 -52.55 28.99
N ILE A 1014 22.99 -51.66 28.07
CA ILE A 1014 22.42 -51.62 26.73
C ILE A 1014 23.14 -52.67 25.90
N SER A 1015 22.52 -53.83 25.66
CA SER A 1015 23.03 -54.78 24.67
C SER A 1015 23.11 -54.07 23.31
N LYS A 1016 24.27 -54.13 22.63
CA LYS A 1016 24.48 -53.54 21.30
C LYS A 1016 23.45 -54.10 20.29
N MET A 1017 22.26 -53.53 20.22
CA MET A 1017 21.38 -53.67 19.07
C MET A 1017 22.06 -52.89 17.93
N ARG A 1018 22.31 -53.57 16.82
CA ARG A 1018 22.74 -52.96 15.55
C ARG A 1018 21.68 -51.94 15.13
N LEU A 1019 21.90 -50.67 15.45
CA LEU A 1019 21.24 -49.57 14.76
C LEU A 1019 21.96 -49.37 13.43
N SER A 1020 21.43 -50.00 12.39
CA SER A 1020 21.83 -49.71 11.01
C SER A 1020 21.31 -48.34 10.61
N ARG A 1021 22.24 -47.45 10.25
CA ARG A 1021 22.07 -46.29 9.36
C ARG A 1021 20.87 -45.37 9.65
N TYR A 1022 21.12 -44.24 10.29
CA TYR A 1022 20.75 -42.91 9.79
C TYR A 1022 21.59 -41.88 10.57
N ALA A 1023 22.87 -41.83 10.22
CA ALA A 1023 23.70 -40.65 10.39
C ALA A 1023 24.17 -40.27 8.98
N ARG A 1024 23.69 -39.13 8.49
CA ARG A 1024 24.25 -38.31 7.41
C ARG A 1024 23.95 -36.88 7.88
N ASP A 1025 24.98 -36.17 8.31
CA ASP A 1025 25.73 -35.24 7.46
C ASP A 1025 24.81 -34.12 6.96
N GLU A 1026 24.64 -33.07 7.77
CA GLU A 1026 24.77 -31.64 7.42
C GLU A 1026 24.83 -30.78 8.68
#